data_AF-A0A3D5H7R9-F1
#
_entry.id   AF-A0A3D5H7R9-F1
#
_cell.length_a   1.000
_cell.length_b   1.000
_cell.length_c   1.000
_cell.angle_alpha   90.00
_cell.angle_beta   90.00
_cell.angle_gamma   90.00
#
_symmetry.space_group_name_H-M   'P 1'
#
loop_
_entity.id
_entity.type
_entity.pdbx_description
1 polymer ?
#
loop_
_entity_poly.entity_id
_entity_poly.type
_entity_poly.pdbx_seq_one_letter_code
_entity_poly.pdbx_strand_id
1 'polypeptide(L)'
;SISIETVETEVPSPFAASMLFDFVAVYMYEWDQPREDRQSQYLSINRELLSEVIDTESIASLLRPEAVDAVEQQLQRTADGYKARSPEELLAILLRLGDLTNEEMDDRCLDGGAEFIHKLRSNGRAVQSRVGNGERWIAGEEIEMYEGLHEDGVASMILLRYLQNHGPTTSEQIASRYGIQDVRVERLLTKLSSSDQVIHARLKKDVDQLQWCYRPNLERIHRQTIGILRKEIQPSSLTEFTDFLFRWQHLHSDRQLVGSAGLQQCLEQLQALPLLSEVWERDIIRTRVRDCSQELLNQSSAAGTVIWTGKGSGRMQCTQRGEGNLFLNAHTPESEAALSVAARRILEHLEKHGASFFTDIRAGSQLSLDALNRGIAELFWTGRITNDSFSELQNVKRLPRIESDVPIERIEMLDPRHNPRKARLMGTVRRALKQVPGWSGRWSLAHLPGVMGEEVEIEERAHQQAIQLLDRYGIVARELYRRENLLPWALIASALQHMEMRGEIRRGYFVQGLSGMQFALPAAAEELRRVRSKRNSESSPLLVNACDPANPYGTGLPLPAGKRTGEDLRFARISANYVAFHEGTPIFLIENYASRLWTLAETTEEILIDALRIFVEMLKLPQHIRPVKSITIEHCDGMRPVQSPLEPVLRRLGFTRDRNQTMIHERYV
;
A
#
# COMPACT_ATOMS: atom_id res chain seq x y z
N SER A 1 5.20 53.26 -5.65
CA SER A 1 4.93 52.38 -6.80
C SER A 1 5.59 51.04 -6.52
N ILE A 2 4.86 49.93 -6.59
CA ILE A 2 5.43 48.59 -6.45
C ILE A 2 5.69 48.10 -7.88
N SER A 3 6.93 47.73 -8.19
CA SER A 3 7.30 47.08 -9.45
C SER A 3 7.32 45.57 -9.26
N ILE A 4 6.70 44.85 -10.18
CA ILE A 4 6.67 43.39 -10.20
C ILE A 4 7.66 42.95 -11.28
N GLU A 5 8.60 42.08 -10.92
CA GLU A 5 9.51 41.42 -11.85
C GLU A 5 9.23 39.91 -11.85
N THR A 6 9.10 39.33 -13.04
CA THR A 6 8.87 37.90 -13.24
C THR A 6 10.20 37.20 -13.49
N VAL A 7 10.49 36.14 -12.73
CA VAL A 7 11.70 35.32 -12.87
C VAL A 7 11.28 33.86 -13.05
N GLU A 8 11.78 33.21 -14.09
CA GLU A 8 11.61 31.76 -14.31
C GLU A 8 12.73 30.97 -13.61
N THR A 9 12.36 29.89 -12.92
CA THR A 9 13.29 29.00 -12.22
C THR A 9 13.08 27.54 -12.65
N GLU A 10 14.16 26.75 -12.73
CA GLU A 10 14.08 25.32 -13.10
C GLU A 10 13.43 24.45 -12.01
N VAL A 11 13.42 24.91 -10.75
CA VAL A 11 12.76 24.26 -9.61
C VAL A 11 11.73 25.23 -9.04
N PRO A 12 10.49 24.79 -8.76
CA PRO A 12 9.48 25.66 -8.18
C PRO A 12 9.89 26.13 -6.78
N SER A 13 9.58 27.39 -6.45
CA SER A 13 9.76 27.90 -5.10
C SER A 13 8.90 27.08 -4.11
N PRO A 14 9.24 27.00 -2.81
CA PRO A 14 8.44 26.26 -1.83
C PRO A 14 6.96 26.63 -1.81
N PHE A 15 6.66 27.92 -2.07
CA PHE A 15 5.29 28.43 -2.23
C PHE A 15 4.64 27.96 -3.54
N ALA A 16 5.33 28.09 -4.67
CA ALA A 16 4.83 27.65 -5.98
C ALA A 16 4.67 26.12 -6.07
N ALA A 17 5.51 25.35 -5.36
CA ALA A 17 5.37 23.91 -5.24
C ALA A 17 4.02 23.55 -4.63
N SER A 18 3.64 24.18 -3.51
CA SER A 18 2.33 23.98 -2.86
C SER A 18 1.12 24.29 -3.77
N MET A 19 1.21 25.32 -4.63
CA MET A 19 0.15 25.65 -5.58
C MET A 19 0.13 24.77 -6.83
N LEU A 20 1.30 24.36 -7.33
CA LEU A 20 1.41 23.33 -8.36
C LEU A 20 0.84 21.99 -7.86
N PHE A 21 0.99 21.68 -6.56
CA PHE A 21 0.39 20.49 -5.96
C PHE A 21 -1.14 20.52 -5.98
N ASP A 22 -1.78 21.66 -5.71
CA ASP A 22 -3.25 21.78 -5.79
C ASP A 22 -3.74 21.67 -7.25
N PHE A 23 -3.03 22.26 -8.21
CA PHE A 23 -3.40 22.23 -9.63
C PHE A 23 -3.16 20.86 -10.28
N VAL A 24 -2.04 20.21 -9.98
CA VAL A 24 -1.66 18.89 -10.51
C VAL A 24 -2.43 17.76 -9.81
N ALA A 25 -2.78 17.89 -8.53
CA ALA A 25 -3.60 16.91 -7.82
C ALA A 25 -5.04 16.83 -8.33
N VAL A 26 -5.57 17.94 -8.88
CA VAL A 26 -6.86 17.95 -9.56
C VAL A 26 -6.70 17.39 -10.97
N TYR A 27 -5.75 17.85 -11.78
CA TYR A 27 -5.76 17.57 -13.23
C TYR A 27 -4.88 16.42 -13.74
N MET A 28 -3.96 15.86 -12.95
CA MET A 28 -3.00 14.86 -13.45
C MET A 28 -3.54 13.42 -13.50
N TYR A 29 -4.70 13.16 -12.91
CA TYR A 29 -5.35 11.83 -12.90
C TYR A 29 -6.70 11.81 -13.64
N GLU A 30 -7.04 12.88 -14.37
CA GLU A 30 -8.36 13.13 -14.97
C GLU A 30 -8.50 12.67 -16.45
N TRP A 31 -7.46 12.09 -17.04
CA TRP A 31 -7.37 11.98 -18.51
C TRP A 31 -7.99 10.73 -19.16
N ASP A 32 -8.54 9.77 -18.40
CA ASP A 32 -9.03 8.50 -18.97
C ASP A 32 -10.56 8.26 -18.89
N GLN A 33 -11.38 9.26 -18.52
CA GLN A 33 -12.86 9.11 -18.53
C GLN A 33 -13.66 10.32 -19.07
N PRO A 34 -14.74 10.10 -19.85
CA PRO A 34 -15.66 11.15 -20.32
C PRO A 34 -16.25 12.00 -19.18
N ARG A 35 -16.58 13.28 -19.44
CA ARG A 35 -17.01 14.26 -18.42
C ARG A 35 -18.38 14.00 -17.79
N GLU A 36 -19.28 13.35 -18.50
CA GLU A 36 -20.70 13.23 -18.11
C GLU A 36 -20.93 12.03 -17.17
N ASP A 37 -20.23 10.92 -17.37
CA ASP A 37 -20.24 9.76 -16.46
C ASP A 37 -19.54 10.05 -15.11
N ARG A 38 -18.69 11.08 -15.06
CA ARG A 38 -17.97 11.52 -13.85
C ARG A 38 -18.88 12.13 -12.80
N GLN A 39 -19.77 13.04 -13.18
CA GLN A 39 -20.60 13.71 -12.17
C GLN A 39 -21.65 12.78 -11.58
N SER A 40 -22.21 11.87 -12.37
CA SER A 40 -23.20 10.90 -11.92
C SER A 40 -22.58 9.84 -10.99
N GLN A 41 -21.43 9.26 -11.36
CA GLN A 41 -20.72 8.28 -10.51
C GLN A 41 -20.21 8.90 -9.21
N TYR A 42 -19.58 10.08 -9.24
CA TYR A 42 -19.10 10.72 -8.00
C TYR A 42 -20.26 11.08 -7.05
N LEU A 43 -21.43 11.46 -7.56
CA LEU A 43 -22.59 11.79 -6.72
C LEU A 43 -23.32 10.54 -6.20
N SER A 44 -23.36 9.45 -6.96
CA SER A 44 -23.97 8.18 -6.52
C SER A 44 -23.08 7.43 -5.54
N ILE A 45 -21.77 7.35 -5.82
CA ILE A 45 -20.75 6.70 -4.98
C ILE A 45 -20.66 7.37 -3.60
N ASN A 46 -20.70 8.71 -3.52
CA ASN A 46 -20.71 9.41 -2.23
C ASN A 46 -21.91 9.05 -1.33
N ARG A 47 -23.06 8.71 -1.92
CA ARG A 47 -24.30 8.48 -1.17
C ARG A 47 -24.35 7.08 -0.56
N GLU A 48 -23.90 6.07 -1.30
CA GLU A 48 -23.80 4.67 -0.83
C GLU A 48 -22.61 4.45 0.10
N LEU A 49 -21.45 5.08 -0.18
CA LEU A 49 -20.25 4.97 0.67
C LEU A 49 -20.54 5.38 2.12
N LEU A 50 -21.32 6.44 2.32
CA LEU A 50 -21.59 6.99 3.65
C LEU A 50 -22.68 6.22 4.40
N SER A 51 -23.57 5.48 3.74
CA SER A 51 -24.47 4.56 4.46
C SER A 51 -23.69 3.43 5.14
N GLU A 52 -22.54 3.03 4.60
CA GLU A 52 -21.67 2.00 5.18
C GLU A 52 -20.62 2.58 6.17
N VAL A 53 -20.18 3.83 6.01
CA VAL A 53 -19.19 4.49 6.91
C VAL A 53 -19.77 4.78 8.31
N ILE A 54 -21.09 4.96 8.44
CA ILE A 54 -21.74 5.50 9.65
C ILE A 54 -22.15 4.35 10.59
N ASP A 55 -21.15 3.60 11.04
CA ASP A 55 -21.32 2.83 12.27
C ASP A 55 -21.27 3.82 13.46
N THR A 56 -22.37 3.90 14.20
CA THR A 56 -22.75 5.07 15.00
C THR A 56 -21.87 5.29 16.25
N GLU A 57 -21.04 4.31 16.61
CA GLU A 57 -20.27 4.31 17.87
C GLU A 57 -18.91 5.04 17.80
N SER A 58 -18.29 5.25 16.62
CA SER A 58 -16.91 5.78 16.54
C SER A 58 -16.77 7.21 16.00
N ILE A 59 -17.85 7.85 15.54
CA ILE A 59 -17.80 9.11 14.76
C ILE A 59 -17.21 10.27 15.56
N ALA A 60 -17.58 10.40 16.85
CA ALA A 60 -17.00 11.44 17.71
C ALA A 60 -15.47 11.37 17.77
N SER A 61 -14.87 10.17 17.63
CA SER A 61 -13.42 10.01 17.70
C SER A 61 -12.68 10.63 16.51
N LEU A 62 -13.35 10.70 15.36
CA LEU A 62 -12.80 11.07 14.06
C LEU A 62 -12.81 12.58 13.81
N LEU A 63 -13.79 13.30 14.34
CA LEU A 63 -13.97 14.74 14.07
C LEU A 63 -13.03 15.61 14.93
N ARG A 64 -12.50 16.68 14.33
CA ARG A 64 -11.69 17.69 15.02
C ARG A 64 -12.58 18.86 15.46
N PRO A 65 -12.49 19.35 16.72
CA PRO A 65 -13.28 20.49 17.18
C PRO A 65 -13.12 21.72 16.27
N GLU A 66 -11.89 21.99 15.82
CA GLU A 66 -11.59 23.14 14.96
C GLU A 66 -12.27 23.04 13.58
N ALA A 67 -12.47 21.82 13.07
CA ALA A 67 -13.21 21.60 11.82
C ALA A 67 -14.71 21.80 11.99
N VAL A 68 -15.27 21.38 13.13
CA VAL A 68 -16.67 21.60 13.47
C VAL A 68 -16.94 23.10 13.56
N ASP A 69 -16.11 23.83 14.31
CA ASP A 69 -16.26 25.27 14.52
C ASP A 69 -16.10 26.07 13.22
N ALA A 70 -15.12 25.70 12.38
CA ALA A 70 -14.91 26.37 11.10
C ALA A 70 -16.10 26.17 10.14
N VAL A 71 -16.68 24.97 10.09
CA VAL A 71 -17.86 24.72 9.25
C VAL A 71 -19.10 25.39 9.84
N GLU A 72 -19.27 25.38 11.16
CA GLU A 72 -20.34 26.11 11.86
C GLU A 72 -20.32 27.59 11.47
N GLN A 73 -19.15 28.24 11.58
CA GLN A 73 -19.01 29.66 11.22
C GLN A 73 -19.34 29.94 9.75
N GLN A 74 -18.98 29.03 8.83
CA GLN A 74 -19.34 29.17 7.42
C GLN A 74 -20.84 28.99 7.18
N LEU A 75 -21.48 28.01 7.82
CA LEU A 75 -22.91 27.76 7.69
C LEU A 75 -23.72 28.91 8.29
N GLN A 76 -23.29 29.41 9.44
CA GLN A 76 -23.88 30.55 10.16
C GLN A 76 -23.54 31.91 9.54
N ARG A 77 -22.67 31.96 8.51
CA ARG A 77 -22.24 33.21 7.84
C ARG A 77 -21.53 34.20 8.75
N THR A 78 -20.91 33.72 9.81
CA THR A 78 -20.09 34.52 10.74
C THR A 78 -18.61 34.50 10.39
N ALA A 79 -18.17 33.56 9.54
CA ALA A 79 -16.80 33.50 9.03
C ALA A 79 -16.42 34.74 8.18
N ASP A 80 -15.16 35.14 8.24
CA ASP A 80 -14.64 36.24 7.43
C ASP A 80 -14.83 35.95 5.93
N GLY A 81 -15.35 36.94 5.20
CA GLY A 81 -15.73 36.82 3.79
C GLY A 81 -17.17 36.32 3.53
N TYR A 82 -17.87 35.81 4.55
CA TYR A 82 -19.27 35.36 4.46
C TYR A 82 -20.29 36.35 5.06
N LYS A 83 -19.81 37.32 5.83
CA LYS A 83 -20.62 38.38 6.45
C LYS A 83 -21.23 39.32 5.40
N ALA A 84 -22.42 39.83 5.69
CA ALA A 84 -23.14 40.78 4.87
C ALA A 84 -22.44 42.15 4.85
N ARG A 85 -22.37 42.72 3.64
CA ARG A 85 -21.84 44.05 3.33
C ARG A 85 -22.94 45.03 2.95
N SER A 86 -24.15 44.53 2.72
CA SER A 86 -25.33 45.35 2.41
C SER A 86 -26.59 44.80 3.08
N PRO A 87 -27.66 45.61 3.19
CA PRO A 87 -28.96 45.14 3.67
C PRO A 87 -29.52 43.97 2.87
N GLU A 88 -29.31 43.93 1.56
CA GLU A 88 -29.78 42.86 0.68
C GLU A 88 -29.07 41.53 0.97
N GLU A 89 -27.76 41.58 1.21
CA GLU A 89 -26.99 40.40 1.62
C GLU A 89 -27.45 39.90 3.00
N LEU A 90 -27.73 40.81 3.95
CA LEU A 90 -28.24 40.46 5.26
C LEU A 90 -29.62 39.79 5.18
N LEU A 91 -30.51 40.28 4.30
CA LEU A 91 -31.79 39.61 4.06
C LEU A 91 -31.61 38.23 3.43
N ALA A 92 -30.66 38.05 2.50
CA ALA A 92 -30.38 36.74 1.93
C ALA A 92 -29.84 35.75 2.98
N ILE A 93 -29.06 36.24 3.95
CA ILE A 93 -28.64 35.44 5.10
C ILE A 93 -29.84 35.08 5.98
N LEU A 94 -30.74 36.03 6.26
CA LEU A 94 -31.96 35.80 7.05
C LEU A 94 -32.87 34.75 6.37
N LEU A 95 -33.12 34.89 5.06
CA LEU A 95 -33.86 33.91 4.23
C LEU A 95 -33.19 32.54 4.12
N ARG A 96 -31.90 32.44 4.44
CA ARG A 96 -31.22 31.16 4.52
C ARG A 96 -31.33 30.54 5.91
N LEU A 97 -31.06 31.32 6.95
CA LEU A 97 -30.97 30.83 8.33
C LEU A 97 -32.33 30.67 9.01
N GLY A 98 -33.30 31.53 8.69
CA GLY A 98 -34.63 31.50 9.27
C GLY A 98 -34.87 32.65 10.21
N ASP A 99 -34.62 32.39 11.48
CA ASP A 99 -34.82 33.31 12.57
C ASP A 99 -33.48 33.71 13.18
N LEU A 100 -33.30 35.00 13.49
CA LEU A 100 -32.09 35.53 14.11
C LEU A 100 -32.41 36.49 15.26
N THR A 101 -31.63 36.50 16.35
CA THR A 101 -31.69 37.59 17.35
C THR A 101 -31.11 38.90 16.80
N ASN A 102 -31.28 39.99 17.56
CA ASN A 102 -30.56 41.25 17.30
C ASN A 102 -29.03 41.04 17.26
N GLU A 103 -28.49 40.32 18.24
CA GLU A 103 -27.05 40.02 18.33
C GLU A 103 -26.60 39.14 17.16
N GLU A 104 -27.36 38.10 16.82
CA GLU A 104 -27.07 37.22 15.69
C GLU A 104 -27.10 37.96 14.34
N MET A 105 -28.01 38.91 14.15
CA MET A 105 -28.03 39.76 12.95
C MET A 105 -26.77 40.61 12.84
N ASP A 106 -26.33 41.20 13.96
CA ASP A 106 -25.14 42.06 14.01
C ASP A 106 -23.84 41.27 13.78
N ASP A 107 -23.70 40.08 14.40
CA ASP A 107 -22.53 39.19 14.23
C ASP A 107 -22.25 38.80 12.77
N ARG A 108 -23.30 38.78 11.95
CA ARG A 108 -23.28 38.41 10.51
C ARG A 108 -23.07 39.61 9.60
N CYS A 109 -22.92 40.82 10.15
CA CYS A 109 -22.60 42.02 9.41
C CYS A 109 -21.11 42.34 9.54
N LEU A 110 -20.49 42.87 8.47
CA LEU A 110 -19.09 43.25 8.50
C LEU A 110 -18.92 44.60 9.22
N ASP A 111 -19.72 45.60 8.83
CA ASP A 111 -19.86 46.91 9.48
C ASP A 111 -21.29 47.43 9.28
N GLY A 112 -21.84 48.18 10.24
CA GLY A 112 -23.13 48.88 10.07
C GLY A 112 -24.40 48.02 10.23
N GLY A 113 -24.35 46.92 11.00
CA GLY A 113 -25.48 45.99 11.16
C GLY A 113 -26.78 46.66 11.62
N ALA A 114 -26.71 47.57 12.60
CA ALA A 114 -27.87 48.33 13.06
C ALA A 114 -28.56 49.16 11.95
N GLU A 115 -27.79 49.74 11.02
CA GLU A 115 -28.34 50.51 9.90
C GLU A 115 -29.02 49.59 8.88
N PHE A 116 -28.43 48.41 8.63
CA PHE A 116 -28.99 47.41 7.72
C PHE A 116 -30.31 46.86 8.26
N ILE A 117 -30.35 46.49 9.55
CA ILE A 117 -31.57 46.03 10.23
C ILE A 117 -32.65 47.11 10.16
N HIS A 118 -32.31 48.38 10.41
CA HIS A 118 -33.26 49.48 10.32
C HIS A 118 -33.85 49.65 8.91
N LYS A 119 -33.00 49.60 7.86
CA LYS A 119 -33.43 49.70 6.46
C LYS A 119 -34.33 48.53 6.04
N LEU A 120 -34.03 47.31 6.50
CA LEU A 120 -34.88 46.14 6.22
C LEU A 120 -36.23 46.24 6.91
N ARG A 121 -36.24 46.72 8.17
CA ARG A 121 -37.47 46.94 8.93
C ARG A 121 -38.35 48.03 8.31
N SER A 122 -37.78 49.18 7.92
CA SER A 122 -38.54 50.29 7.34
C SER A 122 -39.24 49.92 6.04
N ASN A 123 -38.65 48.99 5.30
CA ASN A 123 -39.19 48.50 4.03
C ASN A 123 -40.07 47.26 4.18
N GLY A 124 -40.36 46.81 5.42
CA GLY A 124 -41.17 45.63 5.71
C GLY A 124 -40.56 44.29 5.27
N ARG A 125 -39.27 44.27 4.90
CA ARG A 125 -38.58 43.07 4.39
C ARG A 125 -38.08 42.16 5.51
N ALA A 126 -37.83 42.71 6.70
CA ALA A 126 -37.57 41.95 7.91
C ALA A 126 -38.48 42.46 9.03
N VAL A 127 -39.10 41.54 9.77
CA VAL A 127 -40.04 41.84 10.85
C VAL A 127 -39.56 41.16 12.12
N GLN A 128 -39.74 41.82 13.25
CA GLN A 128 -39.49 41.25 14.57
C GLN A 128 -40.78 40.58 15.05
N SER A 129 -40.71 39.28 15.34
CA SER A 129 -41.83 38.48 15.83
C SER A 129 -41.39 37.59 16.98
N ARG A 130 -42.33 37.21 17.85
CA ARG A 130 -42.07 36.34 18.98
C ARG A 130 -42.11 34.88 18.54
N VAL A 131 -40.93 34.27 18.40
CA VAL A 131 -40.78 32.85 18.06
C VAL A 131 -40.31 32.11 19.30
N GLY A 132 -41.15 31.19 19.79
CA GLY A 132 -40.85 30.45 21.01
C GLY A 132 -40.63 31.35 22.22
N ASN A 133 -39.40 31.33 22.75
CA ASN A 133 -39.04 31.98 24.02
C ASN A 133 -38.50 33.42 23.87
N GLY A 134 -38.37 33.97 22.66
CA GLY A 134 -37.79 35.30 22.47
C GLY A 134 -38.24 36.04 21.21
N GLU A 135 -37.86 37.32 21.14
CA GLU A 135 -38.05 38.16 19.95
C GLU A 135 -37.00 37.81 18.89
N ARG A 136 -37.44 37.50 17.66
CA ARG A 136 -36.58 37.10 16.54
C ARG A 136 -36.90 37.92 15.30
N TRP A 137 -35.87 38.22 14.52
CA TRP A 137 -36.02 38.73 13.16
C TRP A 137 -36.32 37.58 12.22
N ILE A 138 -37.28 37.82 11.32
CA ILE A 138 -37.73 36.88 10.29
C ILE A 138 -37.91 37.70 9.01
N ALA A 139 -37.70 37.09 7.84
CA ALA A 139 -38.06 37.72 6.60
C ALA A 139 -39.58 37.98 6.56
N GLY A 140 -40.00 39.15 6.07
CA GLY A 140 -41.41 39.55 6.08
C GLY A 140 -42.33 38.56 5.33
N GLU A 141 -41.79 37.87 4.32
CA GLU A 141 -42.50 36.85 3.54
C GLU A 141 -42.65 35.49 4.26
N GLU A 142 -41.91 35.25 5.34
CA GLU A 142 -41.93 33.98 6.08
C GLU A 142 -42.69 34.07 7.41
N ILE A 143 -43.33 35.20 7.70
CA ILE A 143 -43.99 35.42 9.00
C ILE A 143 -45.10 34.39 9.26
N GLU A 144 -45.93 34.09 8.24
CA GLU A 144 -47.01 33.10 8.32
C GLU A 144 -46.46 31.69 8.58
N MET A 145 -45.29 31.36 8.01
CA MET A 145 -44.62 30.08 8.25
C MET A 145 -44.20 29.95 9.73
N TYR A 146 -43.67 31.01 10.33
CA TYR A 146 -43.25 30.96 11.74
C TYR A 146 -44.43 31.00 12.72
N GLU A 147 -45.55 31.65 12.38
CA GLU A 147 -46.80 31.53 13.14
C GLU A 147 -47.37 30.10 13.09
N GLY A 148 -47.13 29.39 11.98
CA GLY A 148 -47.48 27.98 11.78
C GLY A 148 -46.63 26.96 12.56
N LEU A 149 -45.67 27.36 13.40
CA LEU A 149 -44.77 26.44 14.14
C LEU A 149 -45.48 25.39 15.02
N HIS A 150 -46.73 25.65 15.40
CA HIS A 150 -47.58 24.73 16.13
C HIS A 150 -48.01 23.51 15.29
N GLU A 151 -47.96 23.60 13.96
CA GLU A 151 -48.24 22.51 13.04
C GLU A 151 -46.99 21.65 12.81
N ASP A 152 -47.12 20.32 12.88
CA ASP A 152 -45.97 19.41 12.76
C ASP A 152 -45.27 19.48 11.39
N GLY A 153 -46.00 19.75 10.31
CA GLY A 153 -45.43 19.88 8.97
C GLY A 153 -44.50 21.08 8.85
N VAL A 154 -44.99 22.24 9.30
CA VAL A 154 -44.24 23.49 9.31
C VAL A 154 -43.07 23.44 10.30
N ALA A 155 -43.29 22.89 11.50
CA ALA A 155 -42.23 22.66 12.47
C ALA A 155 -41.10 21.79 11.88
N SER A 156 -41.43 20.71 11.17
CA SER A 156 -40.43 19.86 10.52
C SER A 156 -39.59 20.63 9.50
N MET A 157 -40.19 21.54 8.72
CA MET A 157 -39.46 22.38 7.76
C MET A 157 -38.51 23.36 8.45
N ILE A 158 -38.96 24.01 9.52
CA ILE A 158 -38.13 24.95 10.30
C ILE A 158 -36.97 24.20 10.97
N LEU A 159 -37.23 23.04 11.58
CA LEU A 159 -36.19 22.20 12.18
C LEU A 159 -35.18 21.70 11.16
N LEU A 160 -35.63 21.31 9.96
CA LEU A 160 -34.73 20.90 8.89
C LEU A 160 -33.86 22.08 8.41
N ARG A 161 -34.45 23.28 8.23
CA ARG A 161 -33.70 24.50 7.88
C ARG A 161 -32.67 24.86 8.96
N TYR A 162 -33.02 24.69 10.23
CA TYR A 162 -32.09 24.85 11.34
C TYR A 162 -30.90 23.89 11.19
N LEU A 163 -31.15 22.59 11.06
CA LEU A 163 -30.09 21.59 10.90
C LEU A 163 -29.25 21.78 9.62
N GLN A 164 -29.84 22.27 8.53
CA GLN A 164 -29.12 22.59 7.29
C GLN A 164 -28.08 23.70 7.46
N ASN A 165 -28.24 24.56 8.46
CA ASN A 165 -27.33 25.67 8.70
C ASN A 165 -26.54 25.53 10.01
N HIS A 166 -26.72 24.45 10.76
CA HIS A 166 -25.95 24.15 11.97
C HIS A 166 -25.16 22.84 11.81
N GLY A 167 -24.08 22.73 12.57
CA GLY A 167 -23.35 21.50 12.83
C GLY A 167 -24.04 20.66 13.92
N PRO A 168 -23.32 19.77 14.61
CA PRO A 168 -23.90 18.90 15.63
C PRO A 168 -24.55 19.67 16.78
N THR A 169 -25.85 19.43 17.00
CA THR A 169 -26.70 20.09 18.00
C THR A 169 -27.52 19.07 18.80
N THR A 170 -28.04 19.43 19.98
CA THR A 170 -28.87 18.55 20.81
C THR A 170 -30.36 18.91 20.70
N SER A 171 -31.25 17.95 21.01
CA SER A 171 -32.70 18.20 21.07
C SER A 171 -33.04 19.36 22.02
N GLU A 172 -32.35 19.44 23.16
CA GLU A 172 -32.53 20.48 24.18
C GLU A 172 -32.22 21.90 23.65
N GLN A 173 -31.16 22.05 22.84
CA GLN A 173 -30.80 23.32 22.22
C GLN A 173 -31.89 23.80 21.25
N ILE A 174 -32.41 22.89 20.43
CA ILE A 174 -33.48 23.17 19.47
C ILE A 174 -34.79 23.51 20.20
N ALA A 175 -35.16 22.70 21.20
CA ALA A 175 -36.35 22.90 22.02
C ALA A 175 -36.33 24.25 22.74
N SER A 176 -35.19 24.61 23.34
CA SER A 176 -34.99 25.89 24.01
C SER A 176 -35.11 27.07 23.04
N ARG A 177 -34.56 26.96 21.83
CA ARG A 177 -34.62 28.02 20.81
C ARG A 177 -36.06 28.30 20.36
N TYR A 178 -36.82 27.26 20.06
CA TYR A 178 -38.16 27.37 19.46
C TYR A 178 -39.32 27.27 20.47
N GLY A 179 -39.04 27.03 21.77
CA GLY A 179 -40.06 26.87 22.79
C GLY A 179 -40.95 25.63 22.59
N ILE A 180 -40.40 24.59 21.95
CA ILE A 180 -41.10 23.33 21.67
C ILE A 180 -40.71 22.31 22.74
N GLN A 181 -41.64 21.46 23.18
CA GLN A 181 -41.33 20.37 24.11
C GLN A 181 -40.30 19.40 23.51
N ASP A 182 -39.29 18.99 24.28
CA ASP A 182 -38.23 18.07 23.85
C ASP A 182 -38.77 16.80 23.17
N VAL A 183 -39.80 16.18 23.77
CA VAL A 183 -40.45 14.97 23.23
C VAL A 183 -41.03 15.21 21.83
N ARG A 184 -41.56 16.41 21.56
CA ARG A 184 -42.08 16.77 20.25
C ARG A 184 -40.94 16.98 19.26
N VAL A 185 -39.85 17.64 19.65
CA VAL A 185 -38.65 17.82 18.81
C VAL A 185 -38.07 16.46 18.43
N GLU A 186 -37.86 15.55 19.39
CA GLU A 186 -37.33 14.21 19.12
C GLU A 186 -38.20 13.42 18.14
N ARG A 187 -39.53 13.45 18.32
CA ARG A 187 -40.45 12.77 17.39
C ARG A 187 -40.32 13.31 15.96
N LEU A 188 -40.23 14.63 15.79
CA LEU A 188 -40.10 15.27 14.48
C LEU A 188 -38.74 14.96 13.83
N LEU A 189 -37.65 15.02 14.61
CA LEU A 189 -36.30 14.70 14.16
C LEU A 189 -36.13 13.21 13.81
N THR A 190 -36.76 12.32 14.57
CA THR A 190 -36.80 10.88 14.27
C THR A 190 -37.48 10.62 12.93
N LYS A 191 -38.57 11.35 12.63
CA LYS A 191 -39.23 11.29 11.32
C LYS A 191 -38.31 11.79 10.19
N LEU A 192 -37.52 12.83 10.42
CA LEU A 192 -36.51 13.31 9.45
C LEU A 192 -35.30 12.37 9.31
N SER A 193 -34.98 11.60 10.34
CA SER A 193 -33.94 10.56 10.25
C SER A 193 -34.41 9.37 9.40
N SER A 194 -35.70 9.04 9.44
CA SER A 194 -36.26 7.98 8.59
C SER A 194 -36.19 8.28 7.08
N SER A 195 -36.04 9.55 6.68
CA SER A 195 -35.80 9.96 5.29
C SER A 195 -34.31 10.07 4.93
N ASP A 196 -33.40 9.60 5.80
CA ASP A 196 -31.95 9.55 5.64
C ASP A 196 -31.25 10.93 5.49
N GLN A 197 -31.96 12.02 5.82
CA GLN A 197 -31.43 13.38 5.71
C GLN A 197 -30.65 13.84 6.95
N VAL A 198 -30.97 13.27 8.11
CA VAL A 198 -30.44 13.67 9.42
C VAL A 198 -29.91 12.44 10.15
N ILE A 199 -28.74 12.59 10.76
CA ILE A 199 -28.08 11.56 11.56
C ILE A 199 -28.28 11.87 13.05
N HIS A 200 -28.50 10.82 13.85
CA HIS A 200 -28.58 10.89 15.30
C HIS A 200 -27.46 10.04 15.91
N ALA A 201 -26.41 10.68 16.42
CA ALA A 201 -25.21 10.01 16.90
C ALA A 201 -24.45 10.86 17.92
N ARG A 202 -23.48 10.28 18.61
CA ARG A 202 -22.49 11.05 19.37
C ARG A 202 -21.45 11.61 18.40
N LEU A 203 -21.46 12.91 18.16
CA LEU A 203 -20.62 13.56 17.13
C LEU A 203 -19.50 14.42 17.71
N LYS A 204 -19.70 15.07 18.86
CA LYS A 204 -18.65 15.80 19.59
C LYS A 204 -18.09 14.93 20.73
N LYS A 205 -16.76 14.91 20.90
CA LYS A 205 -16.09 14.16 22.00
C LYS A 205 -16.52 14.65 23.37
N ASP A 206 -16.62 15.97 23.50
CA ASP A 206 -16.84 16.67 24.78
C ASP A 206 -18.30 16.62 25.26
N VAL A 207 -19.20 15.98 24.49
CA VAL A 207 -20.62 15.88 24.80
C VAL A 207 -21.00 14.40 24.84
N ASP A 208 -21.50 13.93 25.99
CA ASP A 208 -21.99 12.56 26.15
C ASP A 208 -23.40 12.35 25.56
N GLN A 209 -24.17 13.42 25.40
CA GLN A 209 -25.51 13.37 24.81
C GLN A 209 -25.48 13.10 23.31
N LEU A 210 -26.50 12.41 22.80
CA LEU A 210 -26.70 12.23 21.36
C LEU A 210 -27.03 13.56 20.68
N GLN A 211 -26.51 13.71 19.47
CA GLN A 211 -26.61 14.94 18.69
C GLN A 211 -27.24 14.64 17.33
N TRP A 212 -27.93 15.64 16.80
CA TRP A 212 -28.50 15.66 15.48
C TRP A 212 -27.61 16.49 14.56
N CYS A 213 -27.39 16.01 13.34
CA CYS A 213 -26.68 16.75 12.32
C CYS A 213 -27.26 16.45 10.95
N TYR A 214 -27.38 17.48 10.11
CA TYR A 214 -27.69 17.30 8.70
C TYR A 214 -26.54 16.56 8.01
N ARG A 215 -26.84 15.50 7.27
CA ARG A 215 -25.84 14.58 6.70
C ARG A 215 -24.80 15.30 5.81
N PRO A 216 -25.19 16.17 4.85
CA PRO A 216 -24.23 16.96 4.08
C PRO A 216 -23.32 17.89 4.89
N ASN A 217 -23.78 18.39 6.05
CA ASN A 217 -22.94 19.21 6.93
C ASN A 217 -21.90 18.36 7.64
N LEU A 218 -22.28 17.16 8.10
CA LEU A 218 -21.35 16.19 8.69
C LEU A 218 -20.25 15.80 7.69
N GLU A 219 -20.62 15.54 6.43
CA GLU A 219 -19.66 15.26 5.34
C GLU A 219 -18.67 16.41 5.13
N ARG A 220 -19.14 17.65 5.25
CA ARG A 220 -18.33 18.84 5.10
C ARG A 220 -17.35 19.00 6.28
N ILE A 221 -17.82 18.76 7.50
CA ILE A 221 -16.99 18.72 8.72
C ILE A 221 -15.93 17.62 8.63
N HIS A 222 -16.31 16.44 8.17
CA HIS A 222 -15.40 15.31 8.02
C HIS A 222 -14.29 15.60 7.00
N ARG A 223 -14.66 16.10 5.81
CA ARG A 223 -13.68 16.54 4.80
C ARG A 223 -12.74 17.63 5.32
N GLN A 224 -13.26 18.59 6.09
CA GLN A 224 -12.45 19.63 6.71
C GLN A 224 -11.49 19.04 7.76
N THR A 225 -11.95 18.08 8.56
CA THR A 225 -11.13 17.36 9.55
C THR A 225 -9.98 16.62 8.87
N ILE A 226 -10.26 15.86 7.80
CA ILE A 226 -9.25 15.21 6.97
C ILE A 226 -8.26 16.24 6.42
N GLY A 227 -8.75 17.40 5.96
CA GLY A 227 -7.92 18.51 5.48
C GLY A 227 -6.96 19.06 6.53
N ILE A 228 -7.40 19.19 7.79
CA ILE A 228 -6.55 19.59 8.92
C ILE A 228 -5.50 18.52 9.20
N LEU A 229 -5.91 17.26 9.30
CA LEU A 229 -5.01 16.13 9.55
C LEU A 229 -3.92 16.01 8.48
N ARG A 230 -4.24 16.30 7.21
CA ARG A 230 -3.27 16.34 6.11
C ARG A 230 -2.19 17.40 6.31
N LYS A 231 -2.55 18.57 6.84
CA LYS A 231 -1.62 19.69 7.07
C LYS A 231 -0.68 19.45 8.25
N GLU A 232 -1.07 18.60 9.21
CA GLU A 232 -0.24 18.24 10.37
C GLU A 232 0.86 17.21 10.02
N ILE A 233 0.82 16.61 8.83
CA ILE A 233 1.79 15.58 8.44
C ILE A 233 3.14 16.25 8.18
N GLN A 234 4.13 15.87 8.99
CA GLN A 234 5.52 16.24 8.79
C GLN A 234 6.25 15.15 7.99
N PRO A 235 6.77 15.45 6.79
CA PRO A 235 7.43 14.45 5.95
C PRO A 235 8.74 13.96 6.58
N SER A 236 8.90 12.64 6.65
CA SER A 236 10.13 11.97 7.09
C SER A 236 11.10 11.79 5.93
N SER A 237 12.40 11.72 6.23
CA SER A 237 13.43 11.45 5.23
C SER A 237 13.34 10.02 4.68
N LEU A 238 13.94 9.78 3.51
CA LEU A 238 13.96 8.45 2.90
C LEU A 238 14.74 7.43 3.77
N THR A 239 15.75 7.88 4.51
CA THR A 239 16.50 7.02 5.44
C THR A 239 15.63 6.58 6.62
N GLU A 240 14.86 7.50 7.21
CA GLU A 240 13.91 7.18 8.29
C GLU A 240 12.80 6.25 7.81
N PHE A 241 12.29 6.46 6.59
CA PHE A 241 11.32 5.56 5.99
C PHE A 241 11.91 4.17 5.72
N THR A 242 13.16 4.09 5.26
CA THR A 242 13.84 2.81 5.02
C THR A 242 14.01 2.03 6.32
N ASP A 243 14.43 2.69 7.40
CA ASP A 243 14.57 2.05 8.71
C ASP A 243 13.20 1.66 9.32
N PHE A 244 12.16 2.45 9.06
CA PHE A 244 10.78 2.08 9.35
C PHE A 244 10.37 0.80 8.59
N LEU A 245 10.61 0.70 7.28
CA LEU A 245 10.28 -0.50 6.49
C LEU A 245 11.00 -1.74 7.01
N PHE A 246 12.25 -1.63 7.44
CA PHE A 246 12.97 -2.75 8.04
C PHE A 246 12.35 -3.24 9.35
N ARG A 247 11.83 -2.34 10.18
CA ARG A 247 11.09 -2.73 11.40
C ARG A 247 9.72 -3.29 11.07
N TRP A 248 9.00 -2.63 10.17
CA TRP A 248 7.66 -3.00 9.74
C TRP A 248 7.62 -4.39 9.09
N GLN A 249 8.68 -4.76 8.36
CA GLN A 249 8.82 -6.05 7.73
C GLN A 249 9.75 -7.01 8.49
N HIS A 250 9.99 -6.80 9.78
CA HIS A 250 10.65 -7.76 10.68
C HIS A 250 12.13 -8.09 10.36
N LEU A 251 12.86 -7.21 9.66
CA LEU A 251 14.30 -7.40 9.38
C LEU A 251 15.20 -7.10 10.59
N HIS A 252 14.74 -6.22 11.50
CA HIS A 252 15.47 -5.92 12.72
C HIS A 252 15.45 -7.10 13.70
N SER A 253 16.60 -7.40 14.32
CA SER A 253 16.78 -8.61 15.13
C SER A 253 15.82 -8.73 16.33
N ASP A 254 15.39 -7.61 16.91
CA ASP A 254 14.42 -7.51 18.00
C ASP A 254 12.96 -7.66 17.53
N ARG A 255 12.71 -7.55 16.22
CA ARG A 255 11.38 -7.65 15.59
C ARG A 255 11.18 -8.94 14.77
N GLN A 256 12.21 -9.78 14.67
CA GLN A 256 12.12 -11.04 13.94
C GLN A 256 11.03 -11.95 14.52
N LEU A 257 10.29 -12.56 13.61
CA LEU A 257 9.23 -13.51 13.88
C LEU A 257 9.82 -14.88 14.28
N VAL A 258 9.02 -15.72 14.95
CA VAL A 258 9.48 -17.01 15.47
C VAL A 258 8.43 -18.10 15.21
N GLY A 259 8.89 -19.30 14.85
CA GLY A 259 8.05 -20.49 14.73
C GLY A 259 7.09 -20.48 13.54
N SER A 260 6.12 -21.40 13.55
CA SER A 260 5.14 -21.58 12.49
C SER A 260 4.20 -20.38 12.33
N ALA A 261 3.72 -19.80 13.44
CA ALA A 261 2.88 -18.61 13.42
C ALA A 261 3.62 -17.40 12.83
N GLY A 262 4.90 -17.24 13.19
CA GLY A 262 5.74 -16.19 12.61
C GLY A 262 5.99 -16.38 11.11
N LEU A 263 6.19 -17.62 10.65
CA LEU A 263 6.28 -17.90 9.22
C LEU A 263 4.97 -17.56 8.49
N GLN A 264 3.83 -17.94 9.05
CA GLN A 264 2.52 -17.66 8.46
C GLN A 264 2.30 -16.15 8.32
N GLN A 265 2.55 -15.38 9.38
CA GLN A 265 2.47 -13.91 9.36
C GLN A 265 3.40 -13.30 8.29
N CYS A 266 4.63 -13.81 8.15
CA CYS A 266 5.55 -13.37 7.12
C CYS A 266 5.02 -13.61 5.70
N LEU A 267 4.39 -14.77 5.46
CA LEU A 267 3.85 -15.15 4.15
C LEU A 267 2.56 -14.40 3.82
N GLU A 268 1.72 -14.10 4.80
CA GLU A 268 0.55 -13.21 4.68
C GLU A 268 0.98 -11.78 4.31
N GLN A 269 1.96 -11.21 5.01
CA GLN A 269 2.44 -9.85 4.70
C GLN A 269 3.05 -9.74 3.29
N LEU A 270 3.64 -10.82 2.78
CA LEU A 270 4.36 -10.87 1.49
C LEU A 270 3.58 -11.54 0.36
N GLN A 271 2.32 -11.86 0.58
CA GLN A 271 1.48 -12.55 -0.37
C GLN A 271 1.36 -11.82 -1.71
N ALA A 272 1.22 -12.56 -2.80
CA ALA A 272 1.06 -12.05 -4.16
C ALA A 272 2.24 -11.22 -4.69
N LEU A 273 3.36 -11.13 -3.95
CA LEU A 273 4.57 -10.44 -4.41
C LEU A 273 5.44 -11.37 -5.26
N PRO A 274 5.65 -11.11 -6.57
CA PRO A 274 6.46 -11.98 -7.41
C PRO A 274 7.97 -11.71 -7.23
N LEU A 275 8.64 -12.58 -6.46
CA LEU A 275 10.09 -12.56 -6.20
C LEU A 275 10.80 -13.73 -6.87
N LEU A 276 12.12 -13.63 -7.09
CA LEU A 276 12.91 -14.74 -7.64
C LEU A 276 12.84 -15.96 -6.71
N SER A 277 12.68 -17.17 -7.26
CA SER A 277 12.54 -18.41 -6.46
C SER A 277 13.67 -18.60 -5.43
N GLU A 278 14.90 -18.28 -5.84
CA GLU A 278 16.13 -18.42 -5.05
C GLU A 278 16.19 -17.49 -3.83
N VAL A 279 15.51 -16.33 -3.87
CA VAL A 279 15.60 -15.34 -2.78
C VAL A 279 14.61 -15.62 -1.65
N TRP A 280 13.52 -16.35 -1.94
CA TRP A 280 12.44 -16.60 -0.97
C TRP A 280 12.92 -17.18 0.35
N GLU A 281 13.61 -18.32 0.33
CA GLU A 281 14.12 -18.90 1.58
C GLU A 281 15.32 -18.11 2.10
N ARG A 282 16.28 -17.79 1.21
CA ARG A 282 17.59 -17.26 1.58
C ARG A 282 17.52 -15.86 2.17
N ASP A 283 16.89 -14.94 1.46
CA ASP A 283 16.97 -13.50 1.73
C ASP A 283 15.67 -12.92 2.27
N ILE A 284 14.53 -13.56 2.04
CA ILE A 284 13.22 -13.03 2.41
C ILE A 284 12.74 -13.65 3.73
N ILE A 285 12.62 -14.96 3.80
CA ILE A 285 12.03 -15.65 4.96
C ILE A 285 13.04 -15.75 6.11
N ARG A 286 14.27 -16.23 5.86
CA ARG A 286 15.28 -16.41 6.92
C ARG A 286 15.78 -15.12 7.55
N THR A 287 15.59 -13.98 6.90
CA THR A 287 15.91 -12.65 7.45
C THR A 287 14.80 -12.12 8.36
N ARG A 288 13.56 -12.58 8.16
CA ARG A 288 12.36 -12.16 8.92
C ARG A 288 11.96 -13.13 10.01
N VAL A 289 12.22 -14.43 9.82
CA VAL A 289 11.83 -15.51 10.72
C VAL A 289 13.09 -16.17 11.27
N ARG A 290 13.30 -16.00 12.58
CA ARG A 290 14.45 -16.56 13.29
C ARG A 290 14.41 -18.09 13.25
N ASP A 291 15.57 -18.71 13.03
CA ASP A 291 15.77 -20.17 13.02
C ASP A 291 14.80 -20.93 12.08
N CYS A 292 14.35 -20.28 11.00
CA CYS A 292 13.47 -20.92 10.02
C CYS A 292 14.17 -22.13 9.36
N SER A 293 13.61 -23.32 9.56
CA SER A 293 14.13 -24.56 8.96
C SER A 293 13.42 -24.87 7.64
N GLN A 294 14.06 -25.64 6.76
CA GLN A 294 13.43 -26.09 5.52
C GLN A 294 12.22 -27.00 5.80
N GLU A 295 12.27 -27.74 6.91
CA GLU A 295 11.17 -28.57 7.38
C GLU A 295 9.93 -27.73 7.72
N LEU A 296 10.11 -26.59 8.39
CA LEU A 296 9.01 -25.68 8.71
C LEU A 296 8.34 -25.12 7.44
N LEU A 297 9.14 -24.80 6.42
CA LEU A 297 8.64 -24.34 5.11
C LEU A 297 7.84 -25.44 4.39
N ASN A 298 8.39 -26.66 4.36
CA ASN A 298 7.71 -27.81 3.77
C ASN A 298 6.41 -28.14 4.52
N GLN A 299 6.39 -28.05 5.86
CA GLN A 299 5.19 -28.25 6.66
C GLN A 299 4.09 -27.22 6.36
N SER A 300 4.46 -25.94 6.17
CA SER A 300 3.51 -24.89 5.78
C SER A 300 2.88 -25.17 4.41
N SER A 301 3.69 -25.57 3.40
CA SER A 301 3.16 -25.98 2.10
C SER A 301 2.35 -27.27 2.17
N ALA A 302 2.74 -28.24 2.99
CA ALA A 302 2.05 -29.52 3.14
C ALA A 302 0.70 -29.38 3.87
N ALA A 303 0.59 -28.44 4.81
CA ALA A 303 -0.67 -28.08 5.45
C ALA A 303 -1.67 -27.48 4.44
N GLY A 304 -1.18 -27.00 3.29
CA GLY A 304 -2.00 -26.45 2.22
C GLY A 304 -2.58 -25.07 2.52
N THR A 305 -2.11 -24.40 3.59
CA THR A 305 -2.54 -23.03 3.95
C THR A 305 -1.99 -22.02 2.96
N VAL A 306 -0.76 -22.23 2.49
CA VAL A 306 -0.08 -21.36 1.51
C VAL A 306 0.11 -22.11 0.20
N ILE A 307 -0.30 -21.48 -0.89
CA ILE A 307 -0.14 -21.97 -2.25
C ILE A 307 0.95 -21.17 -2.95
N TRP A 308 1.86 -21.88 -3.60
CA TRP A 308 2.99 -21.28 -4.30
C TRP A 308 2.80 -21.42 -5.80
N THR A 309 2.89 -20.31 -6.52
CA THR A 309 2.75 -20.30 -7.97
C THR A 309 3.91 -19.57 -8.63
N GLY A 310 4.31 -20.05 -9.81
CA GLY A 310 5.28 -19.38 -10.65
C GLY A 310 4.61 -18.32 -11.54
N LYS A 311 5.34 -17.25 -11.84
CA LYS A 311 4.88 -16.11 -12.63
C LYS A 311 5.85 -15.72 -13.74
N GLY A 312 6.28 -16.71 -14.51
CA GLY A 312 7.28 -16.58 -15.58
C GLY A 312 8.64 -16.08 -15.07
N SER A 313 9.66 -16.11 -15.92
CA SER A 313 10.97 -15.49 -15.66
C SER A 313 11.67 -15.90 -14.34
N GLY A 314 11.33 -17.06 -13.78
CA GLY A 314 11.89 -17.57 -12.52
C GLY A 314 11.36 -16.89 -11.25
N ARG A 315 10.22 -16.18 -11.33
CA ARG A 315 9.59 -15.55 -10.17
C ARG A 315 8.49 -16.43 -9.59
N MET A 316 8.48 -16.58 -8.28
CA MET A 316 7.45 -17.25 -7.49
C MET A 316 6.73 -16.24 -6.61
N GLN A 317 5.48 -16.53 -6.29
CA GLN A 317 4.69 -15.83 -5.29
C GLN A 317 3.95 -16.82 -4.41
N CYS A 318 3.62 -16.42 -3.19
CA CYS A 318 2.74 -17.16 -2.30
C CYS A 318 1.35 -16.51 -2.25
N THR A 319 0.30 -17.31 -2.10
CA THR A 319 -1.07 -16.86 -1.91
C THR A 319 -1.72 -17.72 -0.84
N GLN A 320 -2.51 -17.13 0.05
CA GLN A 320 -3.26 -17.92 1.03
C GLN A 320 -4.37 -18.71 0.35
N ARG A 321 -4.64 -19.90 0.88
CA ARG A 321 -5.72 -20.74 0.39
C ARG A 321 -7.06 -20.04 0.61
N GLY A 322 -7.86 -19.92 -0.45
CA GLY A 322 -9.15 -19.23 -0.42
C GLY A 322 -9.05 -17.76 -0.87
N GLU A 323 -7.87 -17.28 -1.22
CA GLU A 323 -7.66 -15.90 -1.68
C GLU A 323 -7.14 -15.83 -3.13
N GLY A 324 -7.21 -16.95 -3.87
CA GLY A 324 -6.75 -16.99 -5.25
C GLY A 324 -7.49 -16.02 -6.17
N ASN A 325 -8.80 -15.81 -5.99
CA ASN A 325 -9.56 -14.83 -6.78
C ASN A 325 -9.15 -13.38 -6.50
N LEU A 326 -8.59 -13.11 -5.31
CA LEU A 326 -8.06 -11.79 -4.98
C LEU A 326 -6.73 -11.54 -5.69
N PHE A 327 -5.83 -12.54 -5.76
CA PHE A 327 -4.42 -12.29 -6.12
C PHE A 327 -3.89 -13.02 -7.35
N LEU A 328 -4.51 -14.11 -7.77
CA LEU A 328 -4.14 -14.83 -8.98
C LEU A 328 -4.89 -14.23 -10.17
N ASN A 329 -4.21 -14.21 -11.31
CA ASN A 329 -4.82 -13.78 -12.56
C ASN A 329 -5.66 -14.94 -13.11
N ALA A 330 -6.85 -14.61 -13.60
CA ALA A 330 -7.61 -15.55 -14.41
C ALA A 330 -6.83 -15.92 -15.67
N HIS A 331 -7.04 -17.14 -16.10
CA HIS A 331 -6.39 -17.68 -17.27
C HIS A 331 -7.25 -17.43 -18.51
N THR A 332 -6.65 -16.95 -19.60
CA THR A 332 -7.38 -16.68 -20.84
C THR A 332 -7.35 -17.90 -21.77
N PRO A 333 -8.36 -18.09 -22.63
CA PRO A 333 -8.38 -19.18 -23.62
C PRO A 333 -7.12 -19.21 -24.51
N GLU A 334 -6.58 -18.05 -24.85
CA GLU A 334 -5.35 -17.93 -25.66
C GLU A 334 -4.13 -18.49 -24.92
N SER A 335 -4.06 -18.27 -23.60
CA SER A 335 -2.96 -18.80 -22.78
C SER A 335 -3.02 -20.31 -22.64
N GLU A 336 -4.21 -20.91 -22.71
CA GLU A 336 -4.41 -22.36 -22.69
C GLU A 336 -4.08 -23.00 -24.04
N ALA A 337 -4.48 -22.34 -25.13
CA ALA A 337 -4.11 -22.74 -26.48
C ALA A 337 -2.59 -22.67 -26.72
N ALA A 338 -1.86 -21.84 -25.96
CA ALA A 338 -0.40 -21.74 -26.05
C ALA A 338 0.36 -22.88 -25.34
N LEU A 339 -0.32 -23.71 -24.53
CA LEU A 339 0.34 -24.79 -23.78
C LEU A 339 0.87 -25.90 -24.68
N SER A 340 2.03 -26.45 -24.33
CA SER A 340 2.60 -27.62 -25.01
C SER A 340 1.72 -28.87 -24.83
N VAL A 341 1.88 -29.83 -25.74
CA VAL A 341 1.17 -31.13 -25.66
C VAL A 341 1.46 -31.85 -24.34
N ALA A 342 2.69 -31.74 -23.83
CA ALA A 342 3.06 -32.34 -22.55
C ALA A 342 2.34 -31.65 -21.38
N ALA A 343 2.30 -30.32 -21.36
CA ALA A 343 1.59 -29.55 -20.34
C ALA A 343 0.09 -29.85 -20.33
N ARG A 344 -0.57 -29.89 -21.50
CA ARG A 344 -2.01 -30.24 -21.59
C ARG A 344 -2.32 -31.62 -21.05
N ARG A 345 -1.54 -32.64 -21.41
CA ARG A 345 -1.73 -34.01 -20.88
C ARG A 345 -1.56 -34.10 -19.36
N ILE A 346 -0.65 -33.32 -18.79
CA ILE A 346 -0.46 -33.28 -17.33
C ILE A 346 -1.68 -32.59 -16.68
N LEU A 347 -2.15 -31.49 -17.26
CA LEU A 347 -3.32 -30.76 -16.78
C LEU A 347 -4.58 -31.64 -16.82
N GLU A 348 -4.87 -32.30 -17.95
CA GLU A 348 -5.96 -33.28 -18.09
C GLU A 348 -5.87 -34.41 -17.06
N HIS A 349 -4.66 -34.89 -16.77
CA HIS A 349 -4.45 -35.91 -15.75
C HIS A 349 -4.83 -35.41 -14.35
N LEU A 350 -4.39 -34.20 -13.98
CA LEU A 350 -4.65 -33.58 -12.67
C LEU A 350 -6.12 -33.18 -12.50
N GLU A 351 -6.78 -32.73 -13.56
CA GLU A 351 -8.23 -32.45 -13.56
C GLU A 351 -9.04 -33.72 -13.28
N LYS A 352 -8.63 -34.85 -13.87
CA LYS A 352 -9.36 -36.12 -13.74
C LYS A 352 -9.06 -36.87 -12.43
N HIS A 353 -7.81 -36.85 -11.95
CA HIS A 353 -7.37 -37.68 -10.83
C HIS A 353 -7.04 -36.87 -9.56
N GLY A 354 -7.06 -35.54 -9.64
CA GLY A 354 -6.72 -34.66 -8.53
C GLY A 354 -5.22 -34.56 -8.29
N ALA A 355 -4.84 -34.29 -7.04
CA ALA A 355 -3.45 -34.14 -6.64
C ALA A 355 -2.70 -35.48 -6.72
N SER A 356 -1.63 -35.53 -7.53
CA SER A 356 -0.94 -36.78 -7.89
C SER A 356 0.56 -36.68 -7.65
N PHE A 357 1.19 -37.81 -7.30
CA PHE A 357 2.65 -37.90 -7.27
C PHE A 357 3.20 -37.87 -8.70
N PHE A 358 4.46 -37.46 -8.85
CA PHE A 358 5.15 -37.43 -10.14
C PHE A 358 5.13 -38.78 -10.87
N THR A 359 5.20 -39.89 -10.13
CA THR A 359 5.14 -41.26 -10.67
C THR A 359 3.79 -41.57 -11.30
N ASP A 360 2.70 -41.10 -10.68
CA ASP A 360 1.33 -41.38 -11.11
C ASP A 360 1.00 -40.56 -12.36
N ILE A 361 1.43 -39.29 -12.38
CA ILE A 361 1.32 -38.43 -13.57
C ILE A 361 2.08 -39.06 -14.73
N ARG A 362 3.28 -39.59 -14.51
CA ARG A 362 4.06 -40.26 -15.55
C ARG A 362 3.35 -41.50 -16.09
N ALA A 363 2.80 -42.32 -15.20
CA ALA A 363 2.06 -43.53 -15.58
C ALA A 363 0.79 -43.19 -16.38
N GLY A 364 0.05 -42.16 -15.96
CA GLY A 364 -1.21 -41.75 -16.61
C GLY A 364 -1.02 -40.98 -17.92
N SER A 365 0.03 -40.16 -18.04
CA SER A 365 0.28 -39.32 -19.23
C SER A 365 1.09 -40.00 -20.33
N GLN A 366 1.76 -41.12 -20.00
CA GLN A 366 2.69 -41.85 -20.87
C GLN A 366 3.80 -40.97 -21.47
N LEU A 367 4.16 -39.88 -20.79
CA LEU A 367 5.21 -38.96 -21.21
C LEU A 367 6.61 -39.50 -20.88
N SER A 368 7.59 -39.13 -21.70
CA SER A 368 9.00 -39.32 -21.33
C SER A 368 9.35 -38.45 -20.12
N LEU A 369 10.37 -38.83 -19.36
CA LEU A 369 10.81 -38.08 -18.18
C LEU A 369 11.11 -36.61 -18.49
N ASP A 370 11.79 -36.38 -19.62
CA ASP A 370 12.19 -35.06 -20.08
C ASP A 370 10.98 -34.21 -20.49
N ALA A 371 10.03 -34.80 -21.21
CA ALA A 371 8.78 -34.12 -21.56
C ALA A 371 7.93 -33.80 -20.32
N LEU A 372 7.87 -34.72 -19.35
CA LEU A 372 7.16 -34.51 -18.08
C LEU A 372 7.77 -33.38 -17.26
N ASN A 373 9.10 -33.37 -17.09
CA ASN A 373 9.80 -32.29 -16.38
C ASN A 373 9.61 -30.93 -17.06
N ARG A 374 9.66 -30.87 -18.40
CA ARG A 374 9.37 -29.63 -19.13
C ARG A 374 7.91 -29.20 -18.95
N GLY A 375 6.97 -30.13 -19.05
CA GLY A 375 5.54 -29.82 -18.88
C GLY A 375 5.22 -29.32 -17.45
N ILE A 376 5.79 -29.94 -16.42
CA ILE A 376 5.67 -29.45 -15.03
C ILE A 376 6.27 -28.05 -14.89
N ALA A 377 7.47 -27.82 -15.42
CA ALA A 377 8.08 -26.49 -15.35
C ALA A 377 7.22 -25.44 -16.08
N GLU A 378 6.66 -25.78 -17.24
CA GLU A 378 5.79 -24.90 -18.02
C GLU A 378 4.52 -24.55 -17.23
N LEU A 379 3.83 -25.56 -16.70
CA LEU A 379 2.62 -25.38 -15.91
C LEU A 379 2.89 -24.61 -14.60
N PHE A 380 3.99 -24.91 -13.91
CA PHE A 380 4.34 -24.22 -12.67
C PHE A 380 4.64 -22.74 -12.93
N TRP A 381 5.49 -22.44 -13.93
CA TRP A 381 5.85 -21.06 -14.25
C TRP A 381 4.73 -20.26 -14.89
N THR A 382 3.69 -20.91 -15.43
CA THR A 382 2.45 -20.27 -15.88
C THR A 382 1.38 -20.18 -14.78
N GLY A 383 1.70 -20.59 -13.56
CA GLY A 383 0.84 -20.46 -12.38
C GLY A 383 -0.29 -21.50 -12.29
N ARG A 384 -0.24 -22.58 -13.09
CA ARG A 384 -1.33 -23.56 -13.22
C ARG A 384 -1.31 -24.65 -12.15
N ILE A 385 -0.11 -25.03 -11.73
CA ILE A 385 0.10 -26.11 -10.77
C ILE A 385 0.99 -25.64 -9.62
N THR A 386 0.85 -26.32 -8.48
CA THR A 386 1.67 -26.16 -7.28
C THR A 386 2.13 -27.54 -6.79
N ASN A 387 3.03 -27.58 -5.83
CA ASN A 387 3.48 -28.77 -5.12
C ASN A 387 3.37 -28.53 -3.59
N ASP A 388 3.14 -29.59 -2.82
CA ASP A 388 3.00 -29.51 -1.36
C ASP A 388 4.36 -29.52 -0.61
N SER A 389 5.48 -29.61 -1.33
CA SER A 389 6.86 -29.45 -0.81
C SER A 389 7.50 -28.19 -1.37
N PHE A 390 7.74 -27.20 -0.52
CA PHE A 390 8.39 -25.93 -0.88
C PHE A 390 9.79 -26.14 -1.47
N SER A 391 10.54 -27.08 -0.92
CA SER A 391 11.88 -27.44 -1.39
C SER A 391 11.91 -27.89 -2.86
N GLU A 392 10.85 -28.56 -3.33
CA GLU A 392 10.74 -28.98 -4.72
C GLU A 392 10.47 -27.81 -5.66
N LEU A 393 9.62 -26.87 -5.23
CA LEU A 393 9.27 -25.69 -6.01
C LEU A 393 10.49 -24.81 -6.32
N GLN A 394 11.45 -24.73 -5.39
CA GLN A 394 12.71 -24.03 -5.63
C GLN A 394 13.58 -24.68 -6.71
N ASN A 395 13.46 -26.01 -6.88
CA ASN A 395 14.25 -26.79 -7.83
C ASN A 395 13.64 -26.85 -9.24
N VAL A 396 12.45 -26.26 -9.44
CA VAL A 396 11.84 -26.17 -10.77
C VAL A 396 12.73 -25.36 -11.68
N LYS A 397 13.32 -26.02 -12.68
CA LYS A 397 14.20 -25.36 -13.63
C LYS A 397 13.42 -24.31 -14.42
N ARG A 398 14.04 -23.14 -14.62
CA ARG A 398 13.54 -22.15 -15.58
C ARG A 398 13.60 -22.78 -16.97
N LEU A 399 12.48 -22.82 -17.68
CA LEU A 399 12.51 -23.14 -19.10
C LEU A 399 13.17 -21.95 -19.82
N PRO A 400 14.27 -22.14 -20.58
CA PRO A 400 14.68 -21.11 -21.53
C PRO A 400 13.52 -20.88 -22.51
N ARG A 401 13.13 -19.62 -22.74
CA ARG A 401 12.29 -19.28 -23.89
C ARG A 401 13.06 -19.67 -25.14
N ILE A 402 12.64 -20.74 -25.81
CA ILE A 402 13.16 -21.09 -27.12
C ILE A 402 12.39 -20.21 -28.11
N GLU A 403 12.96 -19.07 -28.48
CA GLU A 403 12.64 -18.38 -29.74
C GLU A 403 13.44 -19.06 -30.84
N SER A 404 12.92 -20.15 -31.41
CA SER A 404 13.20 -20.62 -32.78
C SER A 404 12.84 -22.11 -32.89
N ASP A 405 11.96 -22.44 -33.83
CA ASP A 405 11.92 -23.75 -34.47
C ASP A 405 13.29 -24.03 -35.10
N VAL A 406 14.16 -24.73 -34.38
CA VAL A 406 15.27 -25.47 -34.99
C VAL A 406 14.91 -26.95 -34.85
N PRO A 407 14.87 -27.73 -35.94
CA PRO A 407 14.55 -29.14 -35.88
C PRO A 407 15.55 -29.83 -34.94
N ILE A 408 15.02 -30.71 -34.09
CA ILE A 408 15.80 -31.65 -33.29
C ILE A 408 16.73 -32.40 -34.24
N GLU A 409 18.03 -32.08 -34.21
CA GLU A 409 19.03 -32.93 -34.84
C GLU A 409 18.89 -34.31 -34.20
N ARG A 410 18.52 -35.29 -35.04
CA ARG A 410 18.58 -36.71 -34.70
C ARG A 410 19.96 -36.98 -34.14
N ILE A 411 20.02 -37.37 -32.87
CA ILE A 411 21.20 -38.03 -32.32
C ILE A 411 21.34 -39.34 -33.10
N GLU A 412 22.19 -39.35 -34.13
CA GLU A 412 22.65 -40.59 -34.73
C GLU A 412 23.35 -41.40 -33.64
N MET A 413 22.81 -42.58 -33.36
CA MET A 413 23.41 -43.57 -32.48
C MET A 413 24.71 -44.07 -33.13
N LEU A 414 25.83 -43.41 -32.86
CA LEU A 414 27.14 -43.90 -33.29
C LEU A 414 27.53 -45.15 -32.51
N ASP A 415 28.05 -46.14 -33.25
CA ASP A 415 28.43 -47.48 -32.81
C ASP A 415 29.47 -47.42 -31.65
N PRO A 416 29.20 -48.04 -30.47
CA PRO A 416 30.04 -47.99 -29.26
C PRO A 416 31.49 -48.48 -29.42
N ARG A 417 31.84 -49.09 -30.56
CA ARG A 417 33.14 -49.73 -30.80
C ARG A 417 34.30 -48.73 -31.02
N HIS A 418 34.02 -47.45 -31.30
CA HIS A 418 35.06 -46.48 -31.69
C HIS A 418 35.63 -45.61 -30.57
N ASN A 419 35.11 -45.64 -29.33
CA ASN A 419 35.71 -44.84 -28.24
C ASN A 419 35.46 -45.39 -26.81
N PRO A 420 36.30 -46.30 -26.30
CA PRO A 420 36.05 -47.01 -25.03
C PRO A 420 36.11 -46.12 -23.77
N ARG A 421 36.72 -44.93 -23.84
CA ARG A 421 36.79 -43.98 -22.70
C ARG A 421 35.47 -43.25 -22.44
N LYS A 422 34.66 -42.98 -23.47
CA LYS A 422 33.33 -42.34 -23.34
C LYS A 422 32.21 -43.33 -22.97
N ALA A 423 32.38 -44.62 -23.26
CA ALA A 423 31.44 -45.66 -22.85
C ALA A 423 31.39 -45.86 -21.32
N ARG A 424 32.53 -45.73 -20.62
CA ARG A 424 32.58 -45.74 -19.15
C ARG A 424 31.90 -44.52 -18.53
N LEU A 425 32.04 -43.34 -19.16
CA LEU A 425 31.36 -42.10 -18.74
C LEU A 425 29.83 -42.19 -18.95
N MET A 426 29.40 -42.81 -20.05
CA MET A 426 27.98 -43.09 -20.32
C MET A 426 27.38 -44.12 -19.37
N GLY A 427 28.18 -45.04 -18.81
CA GLY A 427 27.74 -45.95 -17.75
C GLY A 427 27.46 -45.23 -16.43
N THR A 428 28.27 -44.22 -16.08
CA THR A 428 28.06 -43.36 -14.90
C THR A 428 26.91 -42.39 -15.11
N VAL A 429 26.77 -41.82 -16.32
CA VAL A 429 25.63 -40.98 -16.70
C VAL A 429 24.33 -41.80 -16.76
N ARG A 430 24.33 -43.05 -17.25
CA ARG A 430 23.15 -43.95 -17.17
C ARG A 430 22.81 -44.37 -15.75
N ARG A 431 23.80 -44.49 -14.85
CA ARG A 431 23.58 -44.85 -13.44
C ARG A 431 23.10 -43.63 -12.64
N ALA A 432 23.55 -42.42 -12.99
CA ALA A 432 23.02 -41.13 -12.51
C ALA A 432 21.63 -40.82 -13.09
N LEU A 433 21.34 -41.18 -14.34
CA LEU A 433 20.01 -41.10 -14.95
C LEU A 433 19.05 -42.18 -14.43
N LYS A 434 19.56 -43.27 -13.82
CA LYS A 434 18.78 -44.27 -13.09
C LYS A 434 18.45 -43.87 -11.65
N GLN A 435 19.05 -42.80 -11.14
CA GLN A 435 18.57 -42.04 -9.98
C GLN A 435 17.97 -40.73 -10.48
N VAL A 436 16.83 -40.85 -11.16
CA VAL A 436 16.01 -39.68 -11.48
C VAL A 436 15.68 -38.99 -10.15
N PRO A 437 15.94 -37.67 -9.98
CA PRO A 437 15.47 -36.94 -8.80
C PRO A 437 13.95 -37.11 -8.76
N GLY A 438 13.47 -37.93 -7.83
CA GLY A 438 12.05 -38.10 -7.61
C GLY A 438 11.59 -36.82 -6.93
N TRP A 439 10.89 -35.98 -7.68
CA TRP A 439 10.10 -34.91 -7.09
C TRP A 439 9.33 -35.49 -5.92
N SER A 440 9.58 -34.98 -4.72
CA SER A 440 8.77 -35.30 -3.56
C SER A 440 7.45 -34.52 -3.61
N GLY A 441 6.50 -34.92 -2.77
CA GLY A 441 5.21 -34.26 -2.73
C GLY A 441 4.28 -34.54 -3.91
N ARG A 442 3.07 -34.01 -3.81
CA ARG A 442 2.00 -34.13 -4.80
C ARG A 442 1.90 -32.84 -5.59
N TRP A 443 1.76 -32.98 -6.90
CA TRP A 443 1.41 -31.89 -7.78
C TRP A 443 -0.09 -31.73 -7.84
N SER A 444 -0.58 -30.51 -7.73
CA SER A 444 -2.01 -30.20 -7.78
C SER A 444 -2.27 -28.94 -8.60
N LEU A 445 -3.49 -28.79 -9.09
CA LEU A 445 -3.94 -27.56 -9.72
C LEU A 445 -3.92 -26.40 -8.72
N ALA A 446 -3.45 -25.24 -9.15
CA ALA A 446 -3.44 -24.01 -8.36
C ALA A 446 -4.78 -23.25 -8.41
N HIS A 447 -5.64 -23.58 -9.39
CA HIS A 447 -6.93 -22.93 -9.61
C HIS A 447 -8.12 -23.82 -9.21
N LEU A 448 -8.01 -24.50 -8.06
CA LEU A 448 -9.13 -25.26 -7.49
C LEU A 448 -10.10 -24.31 -6.76
N PRO A 449 -11.41 -24.62 -6.68
CA PRO A 449 -12.38 -23.77 -5.97
C PRO A 449 -11.95 -23.42 -4.53
N GLY A 450 -11.46 -24.40 -3.78
CA GLY A 450 -10.97 -24.17 -2.42
C GLY A 450 -9.64 -23.41 -2.31
N VAL A 451 -8.91 -23.21 -3.41
CA VAL A 451 -7.72 -22.35 -3.48
C VAL A 451 -8.10 -20.95 -3.92
N MET A 452 -9.01 -20.85 -4.90
CA MET A 452 -9.48 -19.59 -5.45
C MET A 452 -10.36 -18.82 -4.46
N GLY A 453 -11.17 -19.52 -3.67
CA GLY A 453 -12.14 -18.89 -2.76
C GLY A 453 -13.37 -18.38 -3.49
N GLU A 454 -14.10 -17.49 -2.84
CA GLU A 454 -15.30 -16.87 -3.41
C GLU A 454 -14.92 -15.94 -4.56
N GLU A 455 -15.79 -15.84 -5.56
CA GLU A 455 -15.66 -14.83 -6.61
C GLU A 455 -16.06 -13.47 -6.04
N VAL A 456 -15.25 -12.46 -6.35
CA VAL A 456 -15.34 -11.14 -5.74
C VAL A 456 -15.42 -10.10 -6.84
N GLU A 457 -16.32 -9.13 -6.67
CA GLU A 457 -16.45 -7.97 -7.54
C GLU A 457 -15.14 -7.16 -7.62
N ILE A 458 -14.96 -6.43 -8.71
CA ILE A 458 -13.69 -5.73 -8.97
C ILE A 458 -13.35 -4.69 -7.89
N GLU A 459 -14.35 -4.04 -7.31
CA GLU A 459 -14.19 -3.03 -6.27
C GLU A 459 -13.74 -3.65 -4.95
N GLU A 460 -14.38 -4.72 -4.51
CA GLU A 460 -13.99 -5.44 -3.30
C GLU A 460 -12.61 -6.09 -3.47
N ARG A 461 -12.30 -6.63 -4.66
CA ARG A 461 -10.95 -7.10 -4.98
C ARG A 461 -9.91 -5.98 -4.87
N ALA A 462 -10.22 -4.77 -5.36
CA ALA A 462 -9.33 -3.62 -5.24
C ALA A 462 -9.15 -3.19 -3.78
N HIS A 463 -10.21 -3.27 -2.98
CA HIS A 463 -10.15 -2.99 -1.55
C HIS A 463 -9.25 -3.97 -0.79
N GLN A 464 -9.42 -5.28 -0.99
CA GLN A 464 -8.56 -6.29 -0.36
C GLN A 464 -7.10 -6.18 -0.79
N GLN A 465 -6.85 -5.87 -2.07
CA GLN A 465 -5.49 -5.62 -2.55
C GLN A 465 -4.88 -4.33 -1.97
N ALA A 466 -5.69 -3.29 -1.72
CA ALA A 466 -5.23 -2.08 -1.04
C ALA A 466 -4.84 -2.36 0.41
N ILE A 467 -5.62 -3.19 1.14
CA ILE A 467 -5.28 -3.66 2.49
C ILE A 467 -3.94 -4.40 2.47
N GLN A 468 -3.78 -5.37 1.55
CA GLN A 468 -2.53 -6.12 1.42
C GLN A 468 -1.29 -5.22 1.20
N LEU A 469 -1.42 -4.11 0.46
CA LEU A 469 -0.34 -3.14 0.27
C LEU A 469 -0.03 -2.33 1.53
N LEU A 470 -1.08 -1.94 2.26
CA LEU A 470 -0.96 -1.24 3.53
C LEU A 470 -0.31 -2.15 4.59
N ASP A 471 -0.68 -3.42 4.65
CA ASP A 471 -0.06 -4.38 5.58
C ASP A 471 1.41 -4.62 5.25
N ARG A 472 1.75 -4.66 3.96
CA ARG A 472 3.13 -4.88 3.51
C ARG A 472 4.05 -3.69 3.75
N TYR A 473 3.59 -2.48 3.42
CA TYR A 473 4.45 -1.30 3.40
C TYR A 473 4.17 -0.31 4.53
N GLY A 474 3.01 -0.39 5.18
CA GLY A 474 2.51 0.58 6.14
C GLY A 474 2.11 1.91 5.50
N ILE A 475 2.97 2.42 4.61
CA ILE A 475 2.82 3.62 3.80
C ILE A 475 2.93 3.23 2.33
N VAL A 476 1.87 3.49 1.56
CA VAL A 476 1.75 3.14 0.16
C VAL A 476 1.91 4.40 -0.69
N ALA A 477 2.82 4.30 -1.67
CA ALA A 477 3.06 5.31 -2.69
C ALA A 477 3.18 4.64 -4.06
N ARG A 478 3.01 5.42 -5.13
CA ARG A 478 3.00 4.90 -6.51
C ARG A 478 4.31 4.20 -6.86
N GLU A 479 5.47 4.68 -6.40
CA GLU A 479 6.77 4.04 -6.62
C GLU A 479 6.81 2.61 -6.08
N LEU A 480 6.26 2.41 -4.88
CA LEU A 480 6.24 1.11 -4.20
C LEU A 480 5.24 0.16 -4.86
N TYR A 481 4.20 0.69 -5.50
CA TYR A 481 3.23 -0.08 -6.27
C TYR A 481 3.80 -0.64 -7.58
N ARG A 482 4.78 0.01 -8.23
CA ARG A 482 5.30 -0.42 -9.55
C ARG A 482 5.90 -1.83 -9.57
N ARG A 483 6.29 -2.36 -8.41
CA ARG A 483 6.86 -3.72 -8.24
C ARG A 483 5.78 -4.79 -8.01
N GLU A 484 4.54 -4.37 -7.84
CA GLU A 484 3.41 -5.23 -7.56
C GLU A 484 2.82 -5.82 -8.82
N ASN A 485 2.06 -6.89 -8.66
CA ASN A 485 1.24 -7.45 -9.72
C ASN A 485 -0.22 -7.57 -9.26
N LEU A 486 -0.84 -6.42 -9.12
CA LEU A 486 -2.20 -6.26 -8.63
C LEU A 486 -3.05 -5.53 -9.69
N LEU A 487 -4.30 -5.21 -9.35
CA LEU A 487 -5.18 -4.43 -10.21
C LEU A 487 -4.60 -3.05 -10.51
N PRO A 488 -4.90 -2.45 -11.68
CA PRO A 488 -4.37 -1.13 -12.05
C PRO A 488 -4.42 -0.09 -10.91
N TRP A 489 -3.35 0.71 -10.78
CA TRP A 489 -3.19 1.68 -9.69
C TRP A 489 -4.41 2.60 -9.51
N ALA A 490 -5.13 2.94 -10.57
CA ALA A 490 -6.33 3.78 -10.49
C ALA A 490 -7.44 3.15 -9.61
N LEU A 491 -7.68 1.84 -9.74
CA LEU A 491 -8.66 1.11 -8.93
C LEU A 491 -8.21 1.03 -7.46
N ILE A 492 -6.93 0.71 -7.24
CA ILE A 492 -6.33 0.65 -5.90
C ILE A 492 -6.35 2.02 -5.22
N ALA A 493 -6.01 3.09 -5.95
CA ALA A 493 -6.04 4.44 -5.44
C ALA A 493 -7.47 4.89 -5.09
N SER A 494 -8.46 4.50 -5.88
CA SER A 494 -9.88 4.73 -5.56
C SER A 494 -10.27 4.04 -4.25
N ALA A 495 -9.93 2.76 -4.10
CA ALA A 495 -10.17 2.02 -2.86
C ALA A 495 -9.48 2.66 -1.64
N LEU A 496 -8.22 3.09 -1.77
CA LEU A 496 -7.49 3.81 -0.72
C LEU A 496 -8.15 5.15 -0.37
N GLN A 497 -8.71 5.87 -1.35
CA GLN A 497 -9.47 7.10 -1.08
C GLN A 497 -10.76 6.81 -0.31
N HIS A 498 -11.47 5.73 -0.63
CA HIS A 498 -12.66 5.29 0.12
C HIS A 498 -12.29 4.93 1.57
N MET A 499 -11.19 4.20 1.77
CA MET A 499 -10.67 3.90 3.11
C MET A 499 -10.30 5.17 3.91
N GLU A 500 -9.75 6.20 3.25
CA GLU A 500 -9.47 7.49 3.90
C GLU A 500 -10.77 8.20 4.31
N MET A 501 -11.79 8.17 3.45
CA MET A 501 -13.11 8.73 3.78
C MET A 501 -13.76 8.00 4.96
N ARG A 502 -13.50 6.70 5.14
CA ARG A 502 -13.90 5.95 6.35
C ARG A 502 -13.07 6.27 7.59
N GLY A 503 -11.96 6.99 7.43
CA GLY A 503 -11.03 7.29 8.53
C GLY A 503 -10.14 6.11 8.91
N GLU A 504 -10.16 5.00 8.17
CA GLU A 504 -9.32 3.82 8.39
C GLU A 504 -7.85 4.13 8.13
N ILE A 505 -7.58 4.98 7.14
CA ILE A 505 -6.23 5.37 6.74
C ILE A 505 -6.10 6.88 6.63
N ARG A 506 -4.85 7.34 6.57
CA ARG A 506 -4.51 8.75 6.40
C ARG A 506 -3.85 8.95 5.06
N ARG A 507 -4.24 10.01 4.35
CA ARG A 507 -3.56 10.46 3.14
C ARG A 507 -2.69 11.66 3.44
N GLY A 508 -1.58 11.80 2.74
CA GLY A 508 -0.72 12.98 2.83
C GLY A 508 0.67 12.76 2.27
N TYR A 509 1.61 13.61 2.68
CA TYR A 509 3.01 13.53 2.27
C TYR A 509 3.87 13.05 3.45
N PHE A 510 3.95 11.73 3.65
CA PHE A 510 4.61 11.14 4.81
C PHE A 510 6.13 11.00 4.62
N VAL A 511 6.59 10.78 3.39
CA VAL A 511 7.98 10.45 3.07
C VAL A 511 8.49 11.35 1.95
N GLN A 512 9.65 11.95 2.16
CA GLN A 512 10.35 12.78 1.18
C GLN A 512 10.92 11.92 0.04
N GLY A 513 10.86 12.43 -1.19
CA GLY A 513 11.40 11.75 -2.39
C GLY A 513 10.48 10.70 -3.03
N LEU A 514 9.42 10.26 -2.35
CA LEU A 514 8.32 9.51 -2.98
C LEU A 514 7.35 10.49 -3.66
N SER A 515 6.70 10.06 -4.76
CA SER A 515 5.87 10.97 -5.55
C SER A 515 4.46 11.13 -4.97
N GLY A 516 3.94 12.36 -5.10
CA GLY A 516 2.53 12.67 -4.99
C GLY A 516 1.84 12.21 -3.69
N MET A 517 0.65 11.62 -3.88
CA MET A 517 -0.30 11.21 -2.85
C MET A 517 0.11 9.87 -2.21
N GLN A 518 0.35 9.88 -0.91
CA GLN A 518 0.71 8.69 -0.13
C GLN A 518 -0.41 8.37 0.86
N PHE A 519 -0.57 7.09 1.16
CA PHE A 519 -1.59 6.57 2.05
C PHE A 519 -0.93 5.76 3.15
N ALA A 520 -1.33 5.94 4.40
CA ALA A 520 -0.70 5.28 5.54
C ALA A 520 -1.75 4.78 6.53
N LEU A 521 -1.51 3.59 7.08
CA LEU A 521 -2.21 3.14 8.28
C LEU A 521 -1.88 4.10 9.45
N PRO A 522 -2.83 4.42 10.34
CA PRO A 522 -2.56 5.26 11.51
C PRO A 522 -1.42 4.70 12.37
N ALA A 523 -1.35 3.38 12.53
CA ALA A 523 -0.27 2.70 13.25
C ALA A 523 1.09 2.83 12.54
N ALA A 524 1.12 2.74 11.20
CA ALA A 524 2.33 2.92 10.42
C ALA A 524 2.86 4.37 10.50
N ALA A 525 1.97 5.36 10.41
CA ALA A 525 2.33 6.76 10.58
C ALA A 525 2.88 7.06 11.99
N GLU A 526 2.33 6.42 13.02
CA GLU A 526 2.85 6.52 14.39
C GLU A 526 4.22 5.88 14.56
N GLU A 527 4.42 4.67 14.02
CA GLU A 527 5.71 4.00 14.11
C GLU A 527 6.79 4.75 13.32
N LEU A 528 6.47 5.33 12.16
CA LEU A 528 7.39 6.22 11.43
C LEU A 528 7.80 7.43 12.29
N ARG A 529 6.84 8.05 13.02
CA ARG A 529 7.15 9.14 13.95
C ARG A 529 8.06 8.69 15.11
N ARG A 530 7.93 7.45 15.59
CA ARG A 530 8.79 6.88 16.63
C ARG A 530 10.21 6.60 16.13
N VAL A 531 10.36 6.08 14.92
CA VAL A 531 11.67 5.87 14.29
C VAL A 531 12.41 7.21 14.15
N ARG A 532 11.69 8.26 13.77
CA ARG A 532 12.23 9.62 13.69
C ARG A 532 12.73 10.15 15.04
N SER A 533 12.08 9.81 16.16
CA SER A 533 12.43 10.32 17.49
C SER A 533 13.49 9.50 18.23
N LYS A 534 13.64 8.22 17.90
CA LYS A 534 14.62 7.30 18.51
C LYS A 534 15.65 6.83 17.48
N ARG A 535 16.69 7.63 17.22
CA ARG A 535 17.91 7.13 16.56
C ARG A 535 18.77 6.41 17.60
N ASN A 536 18.78 5.07 17.54
CA ASN A 536 19.57 4.23 18.43
C ASN A 536 20.96 4.00 17.82
N SER A 537 21.93 4.83 18.20
CA SER A 537 23.31 4.80 17.71
C SER A 537 24.07 3.47 17.88
N GLU A 538 23.47 2.47 18.52
CA GLU A 538 24.03 1.13 18.74
C GLU A 538 23.42 0.05 17.81
N SER A 539 22.68 0.44 16.77
CA SER A 539 22.01 -0.51 15.87
C SER A 539 23.00 -1.22 14.93
N SER A 540 23.02 -2.55 14.95
CA SER A 540 23.83 -3.35 14.01
C SER A 540 23.44 -3.08 12.55
N PRO A 541 24.40 -3.13 11.60
CA PRO A 541 24.08 -2.98 10.19
C PRO A 541 23.21 -4.12 9.68
N LEU A 542 22.38 -3.84 8.67
CA LEU A 542 21.52 -4.79 7.98
C LEU A 542 21.97 -4.96 6.53
N LEU A 543 22.07 -6.21 6.08
CA LEU A 543 22.32 -6.53 4.68
C LEU A 543 21.02 -6.98 4.03
N VAL A 544 20.58 -6.26 3.00
CA VAL A 544 19.27 -6.48 2.36
C VAL A 544 19.46 -6.78 0.88
N ASN A 545 18.83 -7.86 0.40
CA ASN A 545 18.88 -8.22 -1.02
C ASN A 545 18.19 -7.15 -1.88
N ALA A 546 18.71 -6.92 -3.08
CA ALA A 546 18.16 -5.96 -4.03
C ALA A 546 16.72 -6.29 -4.45
N CYS A 547 16.30 -7.55 -4.43
CA CYS A 547 14.93 -7.95 -4.74
C CYS A 547 13.95 -7.73 -3.56
N ASP A 548 14.44 -7.56 -2.33
CA ASP A 548 13.60 -7.52 -1.12
C ASP A 548 12.64 -6.30 -1.11
N PRO A 549 11.32 -6.49 -0.85
CA PRO A 549 10.35 -5.40 -0.80
C PRO A 549 10.63 -4.34 0.26
N ALA A 550 11.34 -4.67 1.34
CA ALA A 550 11.75 -3.73 2.38
C ALA A 550 12.81 -2.75 1.87
N ASN A 551 13.52 -3.07 0.79
CA ASN A 551 14.44 -2.15 0.13
C ASN A 551 13.67 -1.21 -0.83
N PRO A 552 13.53 0.10 -0.53
CA PRO A 552 12.80 1.03 -1.39
C PRO A 552 13.60 1.47 -2.63
N TYR A 553 14.91 1.20 -2.68
CA TYR A 553 15.81 1.65 -3.74
C TYR A 553 15.78 0.72 -4.98
N GLY A 554 16.16 1.25 -6.14
CA GLY A 554 16.31 0.47 -7.38
C GLY A 554 15.00 0.26 -8.18
N THR A 555 13.87 0.81 -7.74
CA THR A 555 12.58 0.85 -8.45
C THR A 555 12.14 2.29 -8.76
N GLY A 556 13.08 3.14 -9.14
CA GLY A 556 12.86 4.56 -9.43
C GLY A 556 13.44 5.52 -8.39
N LEU A 557 13.72 5.04 -7.19
CA LEU A 557 14.54 5.75 -6.20
C LEU A 557 16.03 5.41 -6.40
N PRO A 558 16.88 6.39 -6.76
CA PRO A 558 18.32 6.16 -6.88
C PRO A 558 18.95 5.92 -5.52
N LEU A 559 20.04 5.15 -5.48
CA LEU A 559 20.91 5.16 -4.30
C LEU A 559 21.69 6.48 -4.27
N PRO A 560 21.96 7.03 -3.07
CA PRO A 560 22.78 8.22 -2.92
C PRO A 560 24.13 8.09 -3.65
N ALA A 561 24.71 9.23 -4.02
CA ALA A 561 25.97 9.28 -4.74
C ALA A 561 27.09 8.49 -4.06
N GLY A 562 27.84 7.71 -4.84
CA GLY A 562 29.00 6.97 -4.34
C GLY A 562 30.12 7.93 -3.92
N LYS A 563 30.81 7.62 -2.81
CA LYS A 563 31.86 8.49 -2.21
C LYS A 563 32.90 8.98 -3.21
N ARG A 564 33.27 8.14 -4.17
CA ARG A 564 34.33 8.42 -5.15
C ARG A 564 33.81 8.71 -6.55
N THR A 565 32.57 8.32 -6.87
CA THR A 565 31.97 8.59 -8.18
C THR A 565 31.31 9.97 -8.22
N GLY A 566 30.76 10.45 -7.11
CA GLY A 566 30.00 11.70 -7.05
C GLY A 566 28.65 11.64 -7.79
N GLU A 567 28.29 10.47 -8.32
CA GLU A 567 27.05 10.21 -9.06
C GLU A 567 26.20 9.17 -8.31
N ASP A 568 24.89 9.38 -8.36
CA ASP A 568 23.87 8.45 -7.86
C ASP A 568 24.02 7.07 -8.50
N LEU A 569 24.04 6.02 -7.66
CA LEU A 569 24.20 4.66 -8.17
C LEU A 569 22.86 4.06 -8.58
N ARG A 570 22.87 3.42 -9.74
CA ARG A 570 21.76 2.56 -10.21
C ARG A 570 22.23 1.11 -10.19
N PHE A 571 21.33 0.22 -9.76
CA PHE A 571 21.60 -1.20 -9.68
C PHE A 571 20.39 -2.00 -10.14
N ALA A 572 20.65 -3.19 -10.68
CA ALA A 572 19.58 -4.12 -11.02
C ALA A 572 19.06 -4.83 -9.76
N ARG A 573 17.75 -4.99 -9.66
CA ARG A 573 17.10 -5.80 -8.61
C ARG A 573 17.14 -7.29 -8.96
N ILE A 574 18.32 -7.89 -8.79
CA ILE A 574 18.61 -9.30 -9.05
C ILE A 574 19.09 -10.01 -7.79
N SER A 575 19.02 -11.35 -7.75
CA SER A 575 19.38 -12.17 -6.58
C SER A 575 20.83 -12.03 -6.13
N ALA A 576 21.72 -11.54 -7.00
CA ALA A 576 23.14 -11.38 -6.72
C ALA A 576 23.53 -10.01 -6.12
N ASN A 577 22.59 -9.05 -6.08
CA ASN A 577 22.86 -7.70 -5.62
C ASN A 577 22.32 -7.48 -4.21
N TYR A 578 23.07 -6.76 -3.37
CA TYR A 578 22.71 -6.45 -2.00
C TYR A 578 23.07 -5.02 -1.66
N VAL A 579 22.33 -4.41 -0.73
CA VAL A 579 22.66 -3.10 -0.17
C VAL A 579 22.76 -3.27 1.34
N ALA A 580 23.84 -2.78 1.93
CA ALA A 580 23.97 -2.70 3.38
C ALA A 580 23.46 -1.36 3.88
N PHE A 581 22.81 -1.38 5.03
CA PHE A 581 22.19 -0.23 5.67
C PHE A 581 22.59 -0.15 7.14
N HIS A 582 22.70 1.06 7.66
CA HIS A 582 22.79 1.34 9.10
C HIS A 582 21.79 2.44 9.41
N GLU A 583 20.83 2.14 10.31
CA GLU A 583 19.69 3.02 10.62
C GLU A 583 18.95 3.53 9.35
N GLY A 584 18.73 2.63 8.38
CA GLY A 584 18.11 2.95 7.09
C GLY A 584 18.97 3.79 6.13
N THR A 585 20.18 4.18 6.52
CA THR A 585 21.13 4.86 5.64
C THR A 585 21.93 3.84 4.85
N PRO A 586 21.94 3.87 3.50
CA PRO A 586 22.71 2.94 2.69
C PRO A 586 24.22 3.19 2.83
N ILE A 587 24.98 2.14 3.14
CA ILE A 587 26.43 2.20 3.42
C ILE A 587 27.24 1.76 2.21
N PHE A 588 26.87 0.62 1.62
CA PHE A 588 27.50 0.08 0.41
C PHE A 588 26.51 -0.69 -0.45
N LEU A 589 26.82 -0.75 -1.74
CA LEU A 589 26.18 -1.60 -2.73
C LEU A 589 27.14 -2.73 -3.11
N ILE A 590 26.63 -3.95 -3.06
CA ILE A 590 27.27 -5.16 -3.54
C ILE A 590 26.60 -5.58 -4.83
N GLU A 591 27.37 -5.72 -5.90
CA GLU A 591 26.90 -6.28 -7.16
C GLU A 591 27.51 -7.64 -7.44
N ASN A 592 26.71 -8.53 -8.03
CA ASN A 592 27.14 -9.84 -8.50
C ASN A 592 27.90 -10.66 -7.45
N TYR A 593 27.31 -10.81 -6.24
CA TYR A 593 27.94 -11.50 -5.10
C TYR A 593 29.34 -10.96 -4.75
N ALA A 594 29.47 -9.63 -4.76
CA ALA A 594 30.66 -8.84 -4.42
C ALA A 594 31.79 -8.85 -5.44
N SER A 595 31.55 -9.28 -6.69
CA SER A 595 32.49 -8.97 -7.78
C SER A 595 32.74 -7.46 -7.90
N ARG A 596 31.72 -6.63 -7.63
CA ARG A 596 31.88 -5.18 -7.49
C ARG A 596 31.31 -4.70 -6.16
N LEU A 597 32.06 -3.85 -5.47
CA LEU A 597 31.68 -3.22 -4.22
C LEU A 597 31.74 -1.70 -4.39
N TRP A 598 30.68 -1.00 -4.00
CA TRP A 598 30.58 0.46 -4.07
C TRP A 598 30.26 1.04 -2.70
N THR A 599 31.01 2.05 -2.26
CA THR A 599 30.82 2.74 -0.98
C THR A 599 29.97 4.00 -1.16
N LEU A 600 28.96 4.17 -0.30
CA LEU A 600 27.90 5.18 -0.44
C LEU A 600 27.91 6.25 0.65
N ALA A 601 28.08 5.89 1.94
CA ALA A 601 27.98 6.85 3.05
C ALA A 601 29.27 6.99 3.88
N GLU A 602 29.53 8.18 4.44
CA GLU A 602 30.50 8.36 5.52
C GLU A 602 30.04 7.56 6.73
N THR A 603 30.79 6.51 7.05
CA THR A 603 30.45 5.51 8.08
C THR A 603 31.77 5.11 8.72
N THR A 604 31.73 4.79 10.01
CA THR A 604 32.93 4.33 10.72
C THR A 604 33.42 3.02 10.13
N GLU A 605 34.73 2.79 10.23
CA GLU A 605 35.36 1.57 9.72
C GLU A 605 34.79 0.31 10.39
N GLU A 606 34.37 0.41 11.66
CA GLU A 606 33.75 -0.66 12.45
C GLU A 606 32.43 -1.13 11.85
N ILE A 607 31.50 -0.21 11.57
CA ILE A 607 30.20 -0.54 10.97
C ILE A 607 30.40 -1.16 9.58
N LEU A 608 31.39 -0.68 8.82
CA LEU A 608 31.71 -1.23 7.50
C LEU A 608 32.24 -2.67 7.60
N ILE A 609 33.11 -2.96 8.58
CA ILE A 609 33.59 -4.33 8.87
C ILE A 609 32.41 -5.22 9.22
N ASP A 610 31.52 -4.77 10.10
CA ASP A 610 30.40 -5.58 10.56
C ASP A 610 29.40 -5.88 9.45
N ALA A 611 29.08 -4.88 8.61
CA ALA A 611 28.23 -5.06 7.44
C ALA A 611 28.83 -6.04 6.41
N LEU A 612 30.14 -5.95 6.14
CA LEU A 612 30.83 -6.91 5.26
C LEU A 612 30.94 -8.30 5.89
N ARG A 613 31.08 -8.38 7.21
CA ARG A 613 31.09 -9.66 7.94
C ARG A 613 29.77 -10.40 7.70
N ILE A 614 28.62 -9.72 7.84
CA ILE A 614 27.29 -10.30 7.56
C ILE A 614 27.25 -10.87 6.13
N PHE A 615 27.81 -10.17 5.14
CA PHE A 615 27.89 -10.67 3.77
C PHE A 615 28.75 -11.94 3.64
N VAL A 616 29.92 -11.98 4.28
CA VAL A 616 30.81 -13.16 4.29
C VAL A 616 30.13 -14.37 4.94
N GLU A 617 29.27 -14.15 5.93
CA GLU A 617 28.51 -15.23 6.58
C GLU A 617 27.54 -15.96 5.65
N MET A 618 27.22 -15.42 4.47
CA MET A 618 26.48 -16.17 3.45
C MET A 618 27.21 -17.44 2.98
N LEU A 619 28.55 -17.52 3.10
CA LEU A 619 29.31 -18.74 2.84
C LEU A 619 29.06 -19.85 3.89
N LYS A 620 28.50 -19.49 5.04
CA LYS A 620 28.12 -20.44 6.10
C LYS A 620 26.76 -21.07 5.86
N LEU A 621 25.92 -20.50 4.98
CA LEU A 621 24.57 -21.01 4.68
C LEU A 621 24.59 -22.48 4.23
N PRO A 622 23.50 -23.25 4.50
CA PRO A 622 23.31 -24.60 3.97
C PRO A 622 23.52 -24.70 2.47
N GLN A 623 24.02 -25.84 1.99
CA GLN A 623 24.44 -26.02 0.59
C GLN A 623 23.31 -25.76 -0.43
N HIS A 624 22.06 -26.05 -0.11
CA HIS A 624 20.93 -25.90 -1.03
C HIS A 624 20.53 -24.44 -1.28
N ILE A 625 20.77 -23.54 -0.33
CA ILE A 625 20.50 -22.10 -0.45
C ILE A 625 21.75 -21.24 -0.58
N ARG A 626 22.95 -21.84 -0.52
CA ARG A 626 24.21 -21.12 -0.63
C ARG A 626 24.43 -20.67 -2.08
N PRO A 627 24.55 -19.35 -2.35
CA PRO A 627 24.69 -18.86 -3.72
C PRO A 627 26.04 -19.16 -4.36
N VAL A 628 27.11 -19.03 -3.59
CA VAL A 628 28.49 -19.11 -4.07
C VAL A 628 29.36 -19.93 -3.13
N LYS A 629 30.40 -20.56 -3.69
CA LYS A 629 31.37 -21.36 -2.91
C LYS A 629 32.48 -20.51 -2.31
N SER A 630 32.80 -19.39 -2.94
CA SER A 630 33.77 -18.39 -2.52
C SER A 630 33.27 -17.01 -2.94
N ILE A 631 33.77 -15.97 -2.27
CA ILE A 631 33.50 -14.58 -2.62
C ILE A 631 34.77 -14.02 -3.27
N THR A 632 34.65 -13.53 -4.49
CA THR A 632 35.75 -12.90 -5.23
C THR A 632 35.39 -11.46 -5.52
N ILE A 633 36.19 -10.54 -4.99
CA ILE A 633 36.05 -9.10 -5.22
C ILE A 633 37.01 -8.70 -6.34
N GLU A 634 36.44 -8.17 -7.43
CA GLU A 634 37.22 -7.73 -8.58
C GLU A 634 37.43 -6.21 -8.62
N HIS A 635 36.44 -5.46 -8.13
CA HIS A 635 36.43 -4.00 -8.11
C HIS A 635 35.87 -3.43 -6.80
N CYS A 636 36.52 -2.39 -6.28
CA CYS A 636 36.04 -1.56 -5.17
C CYS A 636 36.05 -0.09 -5.62
N ASP A 637 34.89 0.56 -5.66
CA ASP A 637 34.72 1.95 -6.15
C ASP A 637 35.37 2.19 -7.52
N GLY A 638 35.22 1.22 -8.43
CA GLY A 638 35.81 1.27 -9.77
C GLY A 638 37.31 0.93 -9.87
N MET A 639 38.01 0.70 -8.76
CA MET A 639 39.44 0.34 -8.75
C MET A 639 39.66 -1.13 -8.39
N ARG A 640 40.87 -1.66 -8.62
CA ARG A 640 41.27 -2.97 -8.10
C ARG A 640 41.31 -2.95 -6.56
N PRO A 641 40.86 -4.02 -5.86
CA PRO A 641 40.85 -4.08 -4.40
C PRO A 641 42.21 -3.78 -3.76
N VAL A 642 43.32 -4.21 -4.38
CA VAL A 642 44.70 -3.95 -3.91
C VAL A 642 45.08 -2.47 -3.92
N GLN A 643 44.40 -1.66 -4.72
CA GLN A 643 44.59 -0.21 -4.80
C GLN A 643 43.53 0.57 -4.01
N SER A 644 42.55 -0.13 -3.45
CA SER A 644 41.43 0.47 -2.73
C SER A 644 41.79 0.74 -1.27
N PRO A 645 41.31 1.84 -0.66
CA PRO A 645 41.38 2.06 0.78
C PRO A 645 40.73 0.93 1.60
N LEU A 646 39.87 0.11 0.98
CA LEU A 646 39.22 -1.02 1.62
C LEU A 646 40.13 -2.26 1.75
N GLU A 647 41.32 -2.27 1.13
CA GLU A 647 42.20 -3.45 1.18
C GLU A 647 42.53 -3.93 2.61
N PRO A 648 42.94 -3.05 3.54
CA PRO A 648 43.25 -3.47 4.91
C PRO A 648 42.02 -4.03 5.62
N VAL A 649 40.84 -3.46 5.34
CA VAL A 649 39.55 -3.92 5.88
C VAL A 649 39.24 -5.34 5.41
N LEU A 650 39.35 -5.57 4.10
CA LEU A 650 39.11 -6.88 3.49
C LEU A 650 40.09 -7.94 4.01
N ARG A 651 41.38 -7.60 4.20
CA ARG A 651 42.35 -8.53 4.80
C ARG A 651 41.98 -8.95 6.22
N ARG A 652 41.51 -8.02 7.07
CA ARG A 652 41.07 -8.37 8.43
C ARG A 652 39.86 -9.30 8.43
N LEU A 653 39.02 -9.23 7.39
CA LEU A 653 37.89 -10.13 7.18
C LEU A 653 38.29 -11.48 6.58
N GLY A 654 39.58 -11.75 6.36
CA GLY A 654 40.09 -13.04 5.88
C GLY A 654 40.23 -13.14 4.35
N PHE A 655 40.06 -12.03 3.61
CA PHE A 655 40.31 -12.04 2.16
C PHE A 655 41.81 -12.09 1.86
N THR A 656 42.18 -12.93 0.90
CA THR A 656 43.55 -13.10 0.41
C THR A 656 43.70 -12.52 -1.00
N ARG A 657 44.90 -12.01 -1.33
CA ARG A 657 45.19 -11.51 -2.68
C ARG A 657 45.37 -12.69 -3.64
N ASP A 658 44.68 -12.64 -4.77
CA ASP A 658 44.91 -13.56 -5.89
C ASP A 658 45.82 -12.91 -6.95
N ARG A 659 46.35 -13.71 -7.89
CA ARG A 659 47.31 -13.32 -8.92
C ARG A 659 46.81 -12.19 -9.82
N ASN A 660 45.48 -12.01 -9.93
CA ASN A 660 44.84 -11.01 -10.79
C ASN A 660 44.55 -9.67 -10.09
N GLN A 661 45.23 -9.36 -8.98
CA GLN A 661 44.96 -8.17 -8.14
C GLN A 661 43.52 -8.11 -7.59
N THR A 662 42.84 -9.26 -7.58
CA THR A 662 41.53 -9.49 -6.97
C THR A 662 41.72 -9.97 -5.53
N MET A 663 40.66 -9.92 -4.73
CA MET A 663 40.67 -10.44 -3.36
C MET A 663 39.63 -11.55 -3.21
N ILE A 664 40.05 -12.72 -2.71
CA ILE A 664 39.21 -13.91 -2.59
C ILE A 664 39.07 -14.30 -1.12
N HIS A 665 37.85 -14.61 -0.72
CA HIS A 665 37.53 -15.24 0.55
C HIS A 665 36.95 -16.63 0.27
N GLU A 666 37.73 -17.66 0.60
CA GLU A 666 37.31 -19.06 0.55
C GLU A 666 36.93 -19.52 1.95
N ARG A 667 35.93 -20.40 2.04
CA ARG A 667 35.68 -21.12 3.29
C ARG A 667 36.85 -22.10 3.45
N TYR A 668 37.71 -21.89 4.45
CA TYR A 668 38.54 -23.01 4.93
C TYR A 668 37.57 -24.14 5.29
N VAL A 669 37.68 -25.24 4.53
CA VAL A 669 36.76 -26.38 4.55
C VAL A 669 36.61 -26.95 5.96
#